data_AF-A0A7C1K3E8-F1
#
_entry.id   AF-A0A7C1K3E8-F1
#
_cell.length_a   1.000
_cell.length_b   1.000
_cell.length_c   1.000
_cell.angle_alpha   90.00
_cell.angle_beta   90.00
_cell.angle_gamma   90.00
#
_symmetry.space_group_name_H-M   'P 1'
#
loop_
_entity.id
_entity.type
_entity.pdbx_description
1 polymer ?
#
loop_
_entity_poly.entity_id
_entity_poly.type
_entity_poly.pdbx_seq_one_letter_code
_entity_poly.pdbx_strand_id
1 'polypeptide(L)'
;LTLLFEFEVPPKQAEFGRGSEFGAALDLARLLTSKELQGVYTVAYVPNSIQGHAVLAVLACEEIMMAKEASIGMAGCDEETVTAAMRSHYKETADLRKTIPAAVVLWMLDPSLEVLAVDIGVNEYILAEELPSLRKKHTIRSQRKLYDADNPHLSLAAERGMISGNEARTLTFIKRLAASRHEVAKALGFPPEQAEENPVFVGAVRPVRIDVKGPISPRQASKIRRLLQEEVRQRDANFVCLWIDSPGGSLEGSLSLARAIAELDSTGRISTVAYVPTQALSDAALIALACKEVAVHSETVLGGPGAREFSPEEIADAREAIGDPNGPFKHRPRWLVAAIVDPQLVVYQCSRPGEEVFLTAEEFQRYLRQHPDARKGEPVTVRGQQFRAVGQQAVRYGLASNLFDSFAQFRQYYGIGELDLLEPGWASFLIEVLASPGVAAFLLMIGFVALYIELHTPGIGIGGFVSFVCFALFFWSHYLGGTAGWLEVVLFATGVACLLLEMFVLPGFGVFGLGGGLLVIASLILASQTFVVPHNPYQFAQLQKSLLTIGGAGVGFVAAAMALRKWLPKAPVLSQMFLAPPEGEEAERIRRREVLADYSDLLGSIGTTTTQLTPSGKARFGSRLVDVVSDGDLIPRNAEVRVVAVYGNRVVVKQADESQ
;
A
#
# COMPACT_ATOMS: atom_id res chain seq x y z
N LEU A 1 8.07 16.56 27.66
CA LEU A 1 6.85 16.42 26.84
C LEU A 1 5.93 17.56 27.23
N THR A 2 5.34 18.25 26.27
CA THR A 2 4.37 19.33 26.53
C THR A 2 3.05 18.96 25.88
N LEU A 3 1.96 19.02 26.63
CA LEU A 3 0.60 18.81 26.12
C LEU A 3 -0.11 20.15 26.07
N LEU A 4 -0.56 20.53 24.87
CA LEU A 4 -1.37 21.71 24.64
C LEU A 4 -2.84 21.29 24.59
N PHE A 5 -3.64 21.80 25.52
CA PHE A 5 -5.08 21.63 25.55
C PHE A 5 -5.73 22.91 25.04
N GLU A 6 -6.32 22.85 23.86
CA GLU A 6 -7.11 23.95 23.33
C GLU A 6 -8.55 23.82 23.77
N PHE A 7 -9.03 24.82 24.49
CA PHE A 7 -10.40 24.88 24.95
C PHE A 7 -11.18 25.78 24.01
N GLU A 8 -11.60 25.22 22.88
CA GLU A 8 -12.43 25.90 21.89
C GLU A 8 -13.91 25.59 22.09
N VAL A 9 -14.75 26.58 21.82
CA VAL A 9 -16.21 26.43 21.80
C VAL A 9 -16.61 26.17 20.36
N PRO A 10 -17.32 25.06 20.05
CA PRO A 10 -17.74 24.76 18.69
C PRO A 10 -18.51 25.95 18.06
N PRO A 11 -18.31 26.26 16.77
CA PRO A 11 -18.88 27.45 16.11
C PRO A 11 -20.42 27.60 16.18
N LYS A 12 -21.14 26.51 16.54
CA LYS A 12 -22.60 26.46 16.66
C LYS A 12 -23.11 26.61 18.10
N GLN A 13 -22.22 26.63 19.11
CA GLN A 13 -22.58 26.88 20.50
C GLN A 13 -22.35 28.35 20.85
N ALA A 14 -23.45 29.07 21.09
CA ALA A 14 -23.41 30.48 21.44
C ALA A 14 -23.07 30.74 22.93
N GLU A 15 -23.09 29.70 23.77
CA GLU A 15 -23.00 29.85 25.23
C GLU A 15 -21.63 29.46 25.83
N PHE A 16 -20.58 29.39 25.01
CA PHE A 16 -19.19 29.46 25.48
C PHE A 16 -18.80 28.49 26.63
N GLY A 17 -19.18 27.20 26.54
CA GLY A 17 -18.82 26.18 27.57
C GLY A 17 -19.92 25.83 28.59
N ARG A 18 -21.04 26.55 28.54
CA ARG A 18 -22.27 26.22 29.28
C ARG A 18 -22.81 24.84 28.89
N GLY A 19 -23.33 24.10 29.87
CA GLY A 19 -23.76 22.70 29.76
C GLY A 19 -22.65 21.68 29.96
N SER A 20 -21.49 22.09 30.47
CA SER A 20 -20.39 21.16 30.78
C SER A 20 -20.67 20.41 32.09
N GLU A 21 -20.60 19.09 32.06
CA GLU A 21 -20.86 18.25 33.23
C GLU A 21 -19.72 18.32 34.26
N PHE A 22 -20.06 18.58 35.52
CA PHE A 22 -19.08 18.62 36.62
C PHE A 22 -18.25 17.34 36.72
N GLY A 23 -18.89 16.16 36.58
CA GLY A 23 -18.20 14.87 36.69
C GLY A 23 -17.10 14.69 35.63
N ALA A 24 -17.43 14.95 34.36
CA ALA A 24 -16.48 14.85 33.25
C ALA A 24 -15.32 15.85 33.40
N ALA A 25 -15.61 17.09 33.79
CA ALA A 25 -14.59 18.10 34.02
C ALA A 25 -13.67 17.74 35.21
N LEU A 26 -14.25 17.16 36.28
CA LEU A 26 -13.50 16.70 37.44
C LEU A 26 -12.59 15.51 37.10
N ASP A 27 -13.07 14.55 36.32
CA ASP A 27 -12.26 13.39 35.92
C ASP A 27 -11.05 13.82 35.07
N LEU A 28 -11.26 14.77 34.14
CA LEU A 28 -10.16 15.35 33.37
C LEU A 28 -9.19 16.13 34.28
N ALA A 29 -9.70 16.95 35.20
CA ALA A 29 -8.86 17.69 36.15
C ALA A 29 -8.03 16.76 37.05
N ARG A 30 -8.60 15.64 37.50
CA ARG A 30 -7.90 14.59 38.26
C ARG A 30 -6.82 13.91 37.43
N LEU A 31 -7.09 13.60 36.17
CA LEU A 31 -6.10 13.06 35.25
C LEU A 31 -4.92 14.04 35.08
N LEU A 32 -5.22 15.31 34.77
CA LEU A 32 -4.21 16.37 34.60
C LEU A 32 -3.34 16.53 35.84
N THR A 33 -3.92 16.43 37.03
CA THR A 33 -3.23 16.55 38.33
C THR A 33 -2.66 15.24 38.87
N SER A 34 -2.84 14.12 38.15
CA SER A 34 -2.43 12.79 38.59
C SER A 34 -0.90 12.60 38.58
N LYS A 35 -0.45 11.51 39.21
CA LYS A 35 0.95 11.07 39.14
C LYS A 35 1.36 10.57 37.76
N GLU A 36 0.41 10.13 36.93
CA GLU A 36 0.67 9.58 35.60
C GLU A 36 1.19 10.64 34.64
N LEU A 37 0.77 11.90 34.83
CA LEU A 37 1.25 13.05 34.07
C LEU A 37 2.38 13.82 34.77
N GLN A 38 3.00 13.25 35.82
CA GLN A 38 4.21 13.84 36.42
C GLN A 38 5.35 13.91 35.41
N GLY A 39 5.89 15.11 35.17
CA GLY A 39 6.96 15.36 34.21
C GLY A 39 6.46 15.75 32.80
N VAL A 40 5.14 15.84 32.60
CA VAL A 40 4.52 16.39 31.39
C VAL A 40 4.07 17.82 31.65
N TYR A 41 4.57 18.78 30.87
CA TYR A 41 4.19 20.18 31.00
C TYR A 41 2.82 20.40 30.36
N THR A 42 1.79 20.79 31.11
CA THR A 42 0.42 20.96 30.60
C THR A 42 0.07 22.43 30.41
N VAL A 43 -0.37 22.78 29.20
CA VAL A 43 -0.71 24.16 28.84
C VAL A 43 -2.17 24.21 28.39
N ALA A 44 -3.00 25.03 29.06
CA ALA A 44 -4.33 25.36 28.58
C ALA A 44 -4.26 26.59 27.68
N TYR A 45 -4.79 26.49 26.46
CA TYR A 45 -5.00 27.61 25.55
C TYR A 45 -6.48 27.92 25.43
N VAL A 46 -6.83 29.18 25.69
CA VAL A 46 -8.20 29.69 25.72
C VAL A 46 -8.36 30.78 24.65
N PRO A 47 -8.70 30.41 23.39
CA PRO A 47 -8.89 31.37 22.30
C PRO A 47 -10.18 32.19 22.44
N ASN A 48 -11.21 31.61 23.03
CA ASN A 48 -12.54 32.19 23.21
C ASN A 48 -12.95 32.12 24.68
N SER A 49 -13.93 32.91 25.10
CA SER A 49 -14.42 32.83 26.48
C SER A 49 -14.95 31.43 26.83
N ILE A 50 -14.78 31.02 28.09
CA ILE A 50 -15.22 29.73 28.63
C ILE A 50 -15.92 29.96 29.96
N GLN A 51 -17.07 29.32 30.11
CA GLN A 51 -17.84 29.23 31.35
C GLN A 51 -18.30 27.79 31.63
N GLY A 52 -18.97 27.58 32.77
CA GLY A 52 -19.37 26.24 33.22
C GLY A 52 -18.20 25.41 33.75
N HIS A 53 -18.44 24.13 34.01
CA HIS A 53 -17.45 23.26 34.64
C HIS A 53 -16.20 22.98 33.80
N ALA A 54 -16.21 23.25 32.48
CA ALA A 54 -15.01 23.23 31.63
C ALA A 54 -13.86 24.10 32.19
N VAL A 55 -14.18 25.17 32.93
CA VAL A 55 -13.19 26.02 33.62
C VAL A 55 -12.32 25.20 34.59
N LEU A 56 -12.85 24.14 35.22
CA LEU A 56 -12.07 23.29 36.13
C LEU A 56 -10.90 22.60 35.42
N ALA A 57 -11.09 22.17 34.17
CA ALA A 57 -10.04 21.55 33.38
C ALA A 57 -8.95 22.55 32.98
N VAL A 58 -9.32 23.80 32.65
CA VAL A 58 -8.38 24.90 32.39
C VAL A 58 -7.52 25.17 33.63
N LEU A 59 -8.16 25.24 34.81
CA LEU A 59 -7.49 25.48 36.10
C LEU A 59 -6.57 24.33 36.51
N ALA A 60 -6.79 23.12 36.00
CA ALA A 60 -5.98 21.95 36.27
C ALA A 60 -4.70 21.86 35.41
N CYS A 61 -4.45 22.78 34.48
CA CYS A 61 -3.18 22.87 33.74
C CYS A 61 -2.10 23.65 34.50
N GLU A 62 -0.83 23.43 34.17
CA GLU A 62 0.32 24.12 34.79
C GLU A 62 0.52 25.56 34.27
N GLU A 63 0.18 25.81 33.01
CA GLU A 63 0.16 27.16 32.44
C GLU A 63 -1.15 27.40 31.70
N ILE A 64 -1.68 28.62 31.84
CA ILE A 64 -2.86 29.09 31.12
C ILE A 64 -2.41 30.23 30.20
N MET A 65 -2.75 30.12 28.91
CA MET A 65 -2.57 31.15 27.90
C MET A 65 -3.94 31.49 27.32
N MET A 66 -4.24 32.78 27.22
CA MET A 66 -5.56 33.24 26.79
C MET A 66 -5.43 34.32 25.72
N ALA A 67 -6.42 34.38 24.83
CA ALA A 67 -6.63 35.59 24.02
C ALA A 67 -6.96 36.77 24.94
N LYS A 68 -6.61 37.98 24.51
CA LYS A 68 -6.73 39.18 25.35
C LYS A 68 -8.17 39.45 25.79
N GLU A 69 -9.13 39.20 24.90
CA GLU A 69 -10.55 39.43 25.10
C GLU A 69 -11.30 38.19 25.61
N ALA A 70 -10.69 37.00 25.54
CA ALA A 70 -11.28 35.78 26.07
C ALA A 70 -11.38 35.85 27.59
N SER A 71 -12.47 35.34 28.16
CA SER A 71 -12.70 35.35 29.61
C SER A 71 -12.96 33.96 30.16
N ILE A 72 -12.47 33.66 31.36
CA ILE A 72 -12.73 32.41 32.08
C ILE A 72 -13.46 32.71 33.39
N GLY A 73 -14.45 31.89 33.74
CA GLY A 73 -15.17 32.04 34.99
C GLY A 73 -16.59 31.50 34.94
N MET A 74 -17.46 31.97 35.83
CA MET A 74 -18.87 31.52 35.92
C MET A 74 -18.99 30.00 35.89
N ALA A 75 -18.12 29.32 36.62
CA ALA A 75 -17.92 27.88 36.49
C ALA A 75 -19.09 27.05 37.02
N GLY A 76 -19.91 27.64 37.91
CA GLY A 76 -21.14 27.04 38.43
C GLY A 76 -22.42 27.55 37.76
N CYS A 77 -22.34 28.17 36.57
CA CYS A 77 -23.52 28.78 35.92
C CYS A 77 -24.60 27.77 35.51
N ASP A 78 -24.26 26.48 35.45
CA ASP A 78 -25.16 25.37 35.13
C ASP A 78 -25.78 24.71 36.37
N GLU A 79 -25.31 25.06 37.56
CA GLU A 79 -25.73 24.43 38.81
C GLU A 79 -26.82 25.27 39.49
N GLU A 80 -27.91 24.60 39.91
CA GLU A 80 -28.93 25.26 40.74
C GLU A 80 -28.37 25.64 42.12
N THR A 81 -27.48 24.79 42.67
CA THR A 81 -26.81 25.04 43.94
C THR A 81 -25.37 24.52 43.92
N VAL A 82 -24.41 25.39 44.24
CA VAL A 82 -23.00 25.02 44.35
C VAL A 82 -22.77 24.25 45.66
N THR A 83 -22.50 22.95 45.57
CA THR A 83 -22.32 22.09 46.74
C THR A 83 -20.96 22.27 47.43
N ALA A 84 -20.87 21.92 48.72
CA ALA A 84 -19.61 21.92 49.45
C ALA A 84 -18.56 20.98 48.83
N ALA A 85 -19.00 19.86 48.23
CA ALA A 85 -18.13 18.94 47.52
C ALA A 85 -17.50 19.60 46.28
N MET A 86 -18.28 20.32 45.47
CA MET A 86 -17.75 21.06 44.31
C MET A 86 -16.72 22.10 44.76
N ARG A 87 -17.04 22.92 45.77
CA ARG A 87 -16.11 23.92 46.33
C ARG A 87 -14.79 23.29 46.78
N SER A 88 -14.85 22.12 47.43
CA SER A 88 -13.65 21.40 47.88
C SER A 88 -12.74 21.00 46.71
N HIS A 89 -13.31 20.46 45.63
CA HIS A 89 -12.52 20.02 44.47
C HIS A 89 -11.91 21.20 43.70
N TYR A 90 -12.67 22.28 43.49
CA TYR A 90 -12.15 23.50 42.86
C TYR A 90 -11.00 24.11 43.67
N LYS A 91 -11.16 24.16 45.00
CA LYS A 91 -10.11 24.63 45.91
C LYS A 91 -8.87 23.75 45.84
N GLU A 92 -9.04 22.43 45.90
CA GLU A 92 -7.92 21.48 45.82
C GLU A 92 -7.12 21.64 44.53
N THR A 93 -7.79 21.73 43.38
CA THR A 93 -7.14 21.98 42.09
C THR A 93 -6.36 23.30 42.08
N ALA A 94 -6.94 24.37 42.61
CA ALA A 94 -6.29 25.68 42.71
C ALA A 94 -5.05 25.63 43.61
N ASP A 95 -5.14 24.95 44.76
CA ASP A 95 -4.03 24.82 45.72
C ASP A 95 -2.88 23.96 45.16
N LEU A 96 -3.20 22.96 44.33
CA LEU A 96 -2.22 22.13 43.63
C LEU A 96 -1.48 22.89 42.53
N ARG A 97 -2.21 23.66 41.70
CA ARG A 97 -1.61 24.35 40.53
C ARG A 97 -1.04 25.71 40.83
N LYS A 98 -1.63 26.46 41.75
CA LYS A 98 -1.20 27.80 42.17
C LYS A 98 -1.09 28.79 41.00
N THR A 99 -1.81 28.54 39.91
CA THR A 99 -1.94 29.43 38.75
C THR A 99 -2.87 30.59 39.09
N ILE A 100 -4.06 30.27 39.60
CA ILE A 100 -5.06 31.22 40.08
C ILE A 100 -5.32 30.96 41.58
N PRO A 101 -5.35 32.00 42.44
CA PRO A 101 -5.60 31.82 43.87
C PRO A 101 -6.93 31.14 44.17
N ALA A 102 -6.97 30.28 45.20
CA ALA A 102 -8.16 29.52 45.56
C ALA A 102 -9.40 30.39 45.82
N ALA A 103 -9.24 31.56 46.46
CA ALA A 103 -10.36 32.49 46.69
C ALA A 103 -10.99 32.99 45.37
N VAL A 104 -10.15 33.27 44.37
CA VAL A 104 -10.59 33.71 43.03
C VAL A 104 -11.28 32.56 42.30
N VAL A 105 -10.73 31.35 42.38
CA VAL A 105 -11.32 30.15 41.78
C VAL A 105 -12.68 29.82 42.41
N LEU A 106 -12.80 29.91 43.73
CA LEU A 106 -14.08 29.74 44.43
C LEU A 106 -15.10 30.80 44.03
N TRP A 107 -14.66 32.04 43.80
CA TRP A 107 -15.51 33.10 43.27
C TRP A 107 -15.93 32.91 41.81
N MET A 108 -15.07 32.33 40.98
CA MET A 108 -15.47 31.91 39.63
C MET A 108 -16.55 30.82 39.68
N LEU A 109 -16.47 29.90 40.64
CA LEU A 109 -17.49 28.84 40.84
C LEU A 109 -18.79 29.41 41.43
N ASP A 110 -18.67 30.27 42.45
CA ASP A 110 -19.78 30.91 43.14
C ASP A 110 -19.60 32.43 43.17
N PRO A 111 -20.17 33.15 42.18
CA PRO A 111 -20.03 34.60 42.05
C PRO A 111 -20.72 35.39 43.18
N SER A 112 -21.42 34.74 44.11
CA SER A 112 -21.97 35.37 45.31
C SER A 112 -20.89 35.70 46.35
N LEU A 113 -19.73 35.04 46.29
CA LEU A 113 -18.62 35.29 47.20
C LEU A 113 -17.98 36.66 46.94
N GLU A 114 -17.43 37.26 47.99
CA GLU A 114 -16.66 38.52 47.88
C GLU A 114 -15.18 38.21 48.07
N VAL A 115 -14.37 38.53 47.06
CA VAL A 115 -12.91 38.36 47.08
C VAL A 115 -12.24 39.71 47.20
N LEU A 116 -11.24 39.79 48.08
CA LEU A 116 -10.43 40.97 48.32
C LEU A 116 -9.00 40.72 47.86
N ALA A 117 -8.45 41.64 47.08
CA ALA A 117 -7.02 41.74 46.82
C ALA A 117 -6.39 42.61 47.92
N VAL A 118 -5.54 42.00 48.73
CA VAL A 118 -4.93 42.62 49.91
C VAL A 118 -3.42 42.68 49.70
N ASP A 119 -2.83 43.86 49.85
CA ASP A 119 -1.37 44.04 49.82
C ASP A 119 -0.81 43.92 51.24
N ILE A 120 -0.07 42.85 51.48
CA ILE A 120 0.68 42.60 52.74
C ILE A 120 2.21 42.68 52.53
N GLY A 121 2.67 43.31 51.43
CA GLY A 121 4.03 43.23 50.91
C GLY A 121 4.13 42.35 49.66
N VAL A 122 3.15 41.47 49.48
CA VAL A 122 2.80 40.77 48.24
C VAL A 122 1.28 40.85 48.08
N ASN A 123 0.77 40.83 46.84
CA ASN A 123 -0.66 40.79 46.60
C ASN A 123 -1.19 39.39 46.93
N GLU A 124 -2.09 39.30 47.90
CA GLU A 124 -2.80 38.09 48.27
C GLU A 124 -4.30 38.24 47.99
N TYR A 125 -4.95 37.17 47.57
CA TYR A 125 -6.38 37.16 47.26
C TYR A 125 -7.09 36.25 48.25
N ILE A 126 -7.98 36.82 49.05
CA ILE A 126 -8.67 36.13 50.14
C ILE A 126 -10.17 36.36 50.05
N LEU A 127 -10.96 35.49 50.67
CA LEU A 127 -12.39 35.74 50.84
C LEU A 127 -12.59 36.84 51.90
N ALA A 128 -13.65 37.64 51.76
CA ALA A 128 -13.94 38.74 52.69
C ALA A 128 -14.05 38.28 54.15
N GLU A 129 -14.54 37.06 54.39
CA GLU A 129 -14.63 36.44 55.72
C GLU A 129 -13.28 36.12 56.36
N GLU A 130 -12.21 35.99 55.57
CA GLU A 130 -10.85 35.67 56.04
C GLU A 130 -10.08 36.94 56.47
N LEU A 131 -10.56 38.13 56.10
CA LEU A 131 -9.91 39.41 56.37
C LEU A 131 -9.61 39.65 57.87
N PRO A 132 -10.52 39.36 58.83
CA PRO A 132 -10.23 39.54 60.26
C PRO A 132 -9.09 38.65 60.75
N SER A 133 -8.96 37.45 60.19
CA SER A 133 -7.88 36.50 60.52
C SER A 133 -6.55 36.96 59.92
N LEU A 134 -6.55 37.52 58.72
CA LEU A 134 -5.36 38.06 58.08
C LEU A 134 -4.82 39.30 58.81
N ARG A 135 -5.70 40.21 59.25
CA ARG A 135 -5.33 41.41 60.05
C ARG A 135 -4.63 41.09 61.37
N LYS A 136 -4.89 39.92 61.95
CA LYS A 136 -4.21 39.46 63.17
C LYS A 136 -2.76 39.01 62.92
N LYS A 137 -2.44 38.62 61.68
CA LYS A 137 -1.14 38.03 61.32
C LYS A 137 -0.24 39.00 60.54
N HIS A 138 -0.83 39.90 59.74
CA HIS A 138 -0.11 40.78 58.82
C HIS A 138 -0.63 42.21 58.83
N THR A 139 0.25 43.17 58.56
CA THR A 139 -0.11 44.57 58.35
C THR A 139 -0.59 44.78 56.91
N ILE A 140 -1.83 45.25 56.75
CA ILE A 140 -2.44 45.51 55.45
C ILE A 140 -2.08 46.92 54.96
N ARG A 141 -1.48 47.01 53.77
CA ARG A 141 -1.11 48.27 53.11
C ARG A 141 -2.26 48.85 52.28
N SER A 142 -2.94 48.00 51.53
CA SER A 142 -4.12 48.36 50.75
C SER A 142 -5.05 47.16 50.61
N GLN A 143 -6.34 47.44 50.39
CA GLN A 143 -7.37 46.43 50.13
C GLN A 143 -8.26 46.93 49.00
N ARG A 144 -8.52 46.10 48.00
CA ARG A 144 -9.45 46.37 46.89
C ARG A 144 -10.33 45.15 46.66
N LYS A 145 -11.58 45.36 46.24
CA LYS A 145 -12.44 44.25 45.85
C LYS A 145 -12.01 43.72 44.48
N LEU A 146 -12.08 42.41 44.31
CA LEU A 146 -11.88 41.80 43.00
C LEU A 146 -13.00 42.23 42.05
N TYR A 147 -14.24 42.16 42.51
CA TYR A 147 -15.42 42.67 41.81
C TYR A 147 -16.25 43.59 42.71
N ASP A 148 -16.54 44.82 42.25
CA ASP A 148 -17.37 45.79 42.95
C ASP A 148 -18.51 46.28 42.03
N ALA A 149 -19.72 45.79 42.27
CA ALA A 149 -20.91 46.17 41.50
C ALA A 149 -21.31 47.64 41.72
N ASP A 150 -21.04 48.18 42.91
CA ASP A 150 -21.40 49.55 43.27
C ASP A 150 -20.38 50.54 42.71
N ASN A 151 -19.12 50.13 42.57
CA ASN A 151 -18.03 50.97 42.06
C ASN A 151 -17.19 50.24 40.97
N PRO A 152 -17.72 50.03 39.76
CA PRO A 152 -17.04 49.25 38.72
C PRO A 152 -15.65 49.77 38.32
N HIS A 153 -15.41 51.08 38.43
CA HIS A 153 -14.14 51.72 38.11
C HIS A 153 -13.02 51.43 39.14
N LEU A 154 -13.37 50.96 40.34
CA LEU A 154 -12.42 50.53 41.38
C LEU A 154 -12.24 49.00 41.39
N SER A 155 -13.06 48.30 40.62
CA SER A 155 -13.05 46.84 40.47
C SER A 155 -11.79 46.36 39.74
N LEU A 156 -11.27 45.22 40.15
CA LEU A 156 -10.13 44.58 39.47
C LEU A 156 -10.55 43.67 38.31
N ALA A 157 -11.79 43.16 38.35
CA ALA A 157 -12.46 42.43 37.29
C ALA A 157 -13.70 43.23 36.83
N ALA A 158 -13.91 43.31 35.52
CA ALA A 158 -15.00 44.07 34.91
C ALA A 158 -16.35 43.34 35.02
N GLU A 159 -16.33 42.01 35.04
CA GLU A 159 -17.53 41.18 35.05
C GLU A 159 -17.57 40.26 36.28
N ARG A 160 -18.78 40.01 36.77
CA ARG A 160 -18.99 39.19 37.96
C ARG A 160 -18.70 37.72 37.65
N GLY A 161 -17.85 37.10 38.46
CA GLY A 161 -17.48 35.69 38.35
C GLY A 161 -16.55 35.37 37.17
N MET A 162 -16.15 36.37 36.37
CA MET A 162 -15.35 36.21 35.14
C MET A 162 -14.04 37.00 35.24
N ILE A 163 -13.00 36.49 34.59
CA ILE A 163 -11.73 37.20 34.41
C ILE A 163 -11.31 37.10 32.94
N SER A 164 -11.14 38.25 32.29
CA SER A 164 -10.60 38.34 30.93
C SER A 164 -9.10 38.06 30.89
N GLY A 165 -8.57 37.68 29.72
CA GLY A 165 -7.14 37.44 29.52
C GLY A 165 -6.31 38.68 29.89
N ASN A 166 -6.78 39.87 29.51
CA ASN A 166 -6.13 41.13 29.88
C ASN A 166 -6.06 41.32 31.41
N GLU A 167 -7.17 41.09 32.13
CA GLU A 167 -7.21 41.18 33.59
C GLU A 167 -6.36 40.10 34.25
N ALA A 168 -6.45 38.85 33.80
CA ALA A 168 -5.64 37.75 34.29
C ALA A 168 -4.14 38.05 34.13
N ARG A 169 -3.75 38.71 33.04
CA ARG A 169 -2.36 39.13 32.81
C ARG A 169 -1.94 40.24 33.77
N THR A 170 -2.77 41.26 33.97
CA THR A 170 -2.51 42.37 34.90
C THR A 170 -2.46 41.91 36.36
N LEU A 171 -3.33 40.97 36.74
CA LEU A 171 -3.39 40.37 38.07
C LEU A 171 -2.34 39.27 38.29
N THR A 172 -1.52 38.98 37.29
CA THR A 172 -0.45 37.96 37.28
C THR A 172 -0.90 36.51 37.45
N PHE A 173 -2.19 36.23 37.16
CA PHE A 173 -2.75 34.87 37.13
C PHE A 173 -2.26 34.07 35.92
N ILE A 174 -1.96 34.77 34.82
CA ILE A 174 -1.33 34.16 33.63
C ILE A 174 0.00 34.83 33.30
N LYS A 175 0.93 34.02 32.78
CA LYS A 175 2.26 34.48 32.38
C LYS A 175 2.22 35.24 31.05
N ARG A 176 1.37 34.83 30.11
CA ARG A 176 1.40 35.28 28.72
C ARG A 176 -0.01 35.30 28.10
N LEU A 177 -0.19 36.20 27.13
CA LEU A 177 -1.35 36.22 26.24
C LEU A 177 -0.98 35.54 24.92
N ALA A 178 -1.96 34.94 24.26
CA ALA A 178 -1.81 34.39 22.93
C ALA A 178 -3.15 34.52 22.19
N ALA A 179 -3.15 35.15 21.01
CA ALA A 179 -4.34 35.31 20.17
C ALA A 179 -4.55 34.16 19.18
N SER A 180 -3.54 33.30 18.99
CA SER A 180 -3.60 32.17 18.06
C SER A 180 -2.70 31.01 18.50
N ARG A 181 -2.96 29.81 17.96
CA ARG A 181 -2.08 28.62 18.13
C ARG A 181 -0.64 28.91 17.73
N HIS A 182 -0.43 29.73 16.71
CA HIS A 182 0.89 30.16 16.27
C HIS A 182 1.63 30.95 17.36
N GLU A 183 0.94 31.86 18.06
CA GLU A 183 1.52 32.60 19.18
C GLU A 183 1.80 31.69 20.38
N VAL A 184 0.95 30.70 20.65
CA VAL A 184 1.19 29.68 21.68
C VAL A 184 2.44 28.87 21.35
N ALA A 185 2.56 28.35 20.12
CA ALA A 185 3.73 27.61 19.66
C ALA A 185 5.01 28.42 19.82
N LYS A 186 4.99 29.68 19.36
CA LYS A 186 6.10 30.62 19.50
C LYS A 186 6.46 30.88 20.97
N ALA A 187 5.46 31.02 21.85
CA ALA A 187 5.67 31.26 23.27
C ALA A 187 6.28 30.04 23.99
N LEU A 188 5.98 28.83 23.53
CA LEU A 188 6.49 27.58 24.06
C LEU A 188 7.79 27.12 23.38
N GLY A 189 8.19 27.76 22.27
CA GLY A 189 9.38 27.39 21.50
C GLY A 189 9.18 26.20 20.56
N PHE A 190 7.94 25.92 20.15
CA PHE A 190 7.61 24.88 19.17
C PHE A 190 7.50 25.44 17.75
N PRO A 191 7.87 24.67 16.71
CA PRO A 191 7.50 24.96 15.34
C PRO A 191 5.96 25.08 15.22
N PRO A 192 5.45 26.08 14.50
CA PRO A 192 4.00 26.33 14.43
C PRO A 192 3.21 25.18 13.80
N GLU A 193 3.83 24.37 12.94
CA GLU A 193 3.18 23.18 12.36
C GLU A 193 2.82 22.12 13.41
N GLN A 194 3.54 22.07 14.54
CA GLN A 194 3.26 21.12 15.64
C GLN A 194 2.07 21.55 16.50
N ALA A 195 1.60 22.79 16.36
CA ALA A 195 0.44 23.30 17.06
C ALA A 195 -0.85 23.21 16.23
N GLU A 196 -0.79 22.75 14.97
CA GLU A 196 -1.98 22.45 14.19
C GLU A 196 -2.64 21.15 14.68
N GLU A 197 -3.96 21.17 14.88
CA GLU A 197 -4.67 19.95 15.25
C GLU A 197 -4.68 18.95 14.10
N ASN A 198 -4.63 17.68 14.46
CA ASN A 198 -4.93 16.62 13.52
C ASN A 198 -6.45 16.37 13.51
N PRO A 199 -7.17 16.68 12.40
CA PRO A 199 -8.63 16.53 12.34
C PRO A 199 -9.12 15.10 12.59
N VAL A 200 -8.23 14.11 12.53
CA VAL A 200 -8.49 12.72 12.96
C VAL A 200 -9.12 12.66 14.36
N PHE A 201 -8.68 13.51 15.29
CA PHE A 201 -9.07 13.40 16.71
C PHE A 201 -10.29 14.27 17.09
N VAL A 202 -10.88 14.98 16.13
CA VAL A 202 -12.03 15.87 16.35
C VAL A 202 -13.31 15.21 15.77
N GLY A 203 -13.96 14.37 16.57
CA GLY A 203 -15.24 13.71 16.24
C GLY A 203 -15.12 12.28 15.73
N ALA A 204 -16.21 11.73 15.18
CA ALA A 204 -16.22 10.36 14.63
C ALA A 204 -15.47 10.31 13.30
N VAL A 205 -14.49 9.40 13.20
CA VAL A 205 -13.71 9.18 11.96
C VAL A 205 -14.59 8.49 10.93
N ARG A 206 -14.65 9.06 9.72
CA ARG A 206 -15.33 8.52 8.54
C ARG A 206 -14.27 8.27 7.47
N PRO A 207 -13.58 7.13 7.55
CA PRO A 207 -12.43 6.85 6.71
C PRO A 207 -12.85 6.33 5.34
N VAL A 208 -12.02 6.63 4.35
CA VAL A 208 -12.05 6.01 3.03
C VAL A 208 -10.67 5.44 2.76
N ARG A 209 -10.62 4.20 2.27
CA ARG A 209 -9.38 3.57 1.81
C ARG A 209 -9.30 3.61 0.30
N ILE A 210 -8.13 3.98 -0.23
CA ILE A 210 -7.84 3.95 -1.66
C ILE A 210 -6.50 3.23 -1.88
N ASP A 211 -6.54 2.18 -2.70
CA ASP A 211 -5.36 1.34 -2.95
C ASP A 211 -4.60 1.83 -4.19
N VAL A 212 -3.31 2.10 -4.01
CA VAL A 212 -2.33 2.41 -5.05
C VAL A 212 -1.34 1.26 -5.13
N LYS A 213 -1.74 0.20 -5.83
CA LYS A 213 -0.95 -1.03 -5.98
C LYS A 213 -0.40 -1.19 -7.40
N GLY A 214 0.80 -1.75 -7.49
CA GLY A 214 1.45 -2.07 -8.76
C GLY A 214 1.96 -0.83 -9.53
N PRO A 215 2.46 -1.02 -10.77
CA PRO A 215 3.00 0.06 -11.59
C PRO A 215 1.97 1.15 -11.93
N ILE A 216 2.36 2.41 -11.79
CA ILE A 216 1.46 3.55 -11.98
C ILE A 216 1.37 3.92 -13.46
N SER A 217 0.18 3.82 -14.04
CA SER A 217 -0.12 4.32 -15.39
C SER A 217 -0.95 5.61 -15.35
N PRO A 218 -0.92 6.45 -16.42
CA PRO A 218 -1.77 7.65 -16.49
C PRO A 218 -3.27 7.35 -16.33
N ARG A 219 -3.73 6.19 -16.82
CA ARG A 219 -5.12 5.73 -16.69
C ARG A 219 -5.45 5.38 -15.25
N GLN A 220 -4.56 4.64 -14.57
CA GLN A 220 -4.75 4.28 -13.16
C GLN A 220 -4.76 5.53 -12.28
N ALA A 221 -3.83 6.47 -12.51
CA ALA A 221 -3.79 7.75 -11.80
C ALA A 221 -5.09 8.55 -11.99
N SER A 222 -5.59 8.65 -13.24
CA SER A 222 -6.87 9.30 -13.52
C SER A 222 -8.06 8.64 -12.82
N LYS A 223 -8.08 7.29 -12.77
CA LYS A 223 -9.10 6.52 -12.06
C LYS A 223 -9.06 6.77 -10.55
N ILE A 224 -7.88 6.70 -9.94
CA ILE A 224 -7.66 6.94 -8.51
C ILE A 224 -8.09 8.37 -8.15
N ARG A 225 -7.71 9.37 -8.95
CA ARG A 225 -8.10 10.77 -8.73
C ARG A 225 -9.62 10.93 -8.72
N ARG A 226 -10.31 10.29 -9.67
CA ARG A 226 -11.78 10.32 -9.72
C ARG A 226 -12.40 9.65 -8.49
N LEU A 227 -11.90 8.47 -8.09
CA LEU A 227 -12.36 7.78 -6.88
C LEU A 227 -12.16 8.62 -5.62
N LEU A 228 -11.00 9.25 -5.50
CA LEU A 228 -10.67 10.16 -4.39
C LEU A 228 -11.65 11.33 -4.32
N GLN A 229 -12.06 11.91 -5.44
CA GLN A 229 -13.06 12.99 -5.46
C GLN A 229 -14.50 12.49 -5.21
N GLU A 230 -14.86 11.32 -5.75
CA GLU A 230 -16.21 10.75 -5.64
C GLU A 230 -16.49 10.23 -4.22
N GLU A 231 -15.60 9.39 -3.66
CA GLU A 231 -15.80 8.75 -2.36
C GLU A 231 -15.77 9.77 -1.21
N VAL A 232 -14.86 10.75 -1.28
CA VAL A 232 -14.78 11.84 -0.30
C VAL A 232 -16.09 12.63 -0.25
N ARG A 233 -16.67 12.95 -1.41
CA ARG A 233 -17.92 13.71 -1.48
C ARG A 233 -19.14 12.89 -1.10
N GLN A 234 -19.25 11.65 -1.60
CA GLN A 234 -20.44 10.82 -1.39
C GLN A 234 -20.58 10.35 0.06
N ARG A 235 -19.46 10.07 0.74
CA ARG A 235 -19.46 9.54 2.11
C ARG A 235 -19.26 10.60 3.19
N ASP A 236 -19.11 11.87 2.80
CA ASP A 236 -18.75 12.96 3.71
C ASP A 236 -17.50 12.60 4.54
N ALA A 237 -16.50 12.00 3.87
CA ALA A 237 -15.31 11.46 4.52
C ALA A 237 -14.44 12.58 5.10
N ASN A 238 -13.95 12.40 6.33
CA ASN A 238 -12.99 13.30 6.99
C ASN A 238 -11.59 12.68 7.11
N PHE A 239 -11.42 11.44 6.64
CA PHE A 239 -10.14 10.73 6.65
C PHE A 239 -9.94 9.92 5.37
N VAL A 240 -8.77 10.03 4.75
CA VAL A 240 -8.41 9.29 3.53
C VAL A 240 -7.12 8.53 3.79
N CYS A 241 -7.21 7.20 3.77
CA CYS A 241 -6.07 6.30 3.82
C CYS A 241 -5.68 5.88 2.39
N LEU A 242 -4.52 6.33 1.93
CA LEU A 242 -3.91 5.82 0.71
C LEU A 242 -3.03 4.61 1.06
N TRP A 243 -3.47 3.41 0.68
CA TRP A 243 -2.66 2.20 0.82
C TRP A 243 -1.73 2.08 -0.37
N ILE A 244 -0.43 2.28 -0.18
CA ILE A 244 0.54 2.35 -1.27
C ILE A 244 1.49 1.15 -1.22
N ASP A 245 1.45 0.34 -2.27
CA ASP A 245 2.45 -0.69 -2.56
C ASP A 245 2.78 -0.63 -4.05
N SER A 246 3.71 0.24 -4.42
CA SER A 246 3.95 0.56 -5.83
C SER A 246 5.44 0.76 -6.13
N PRO A 247 5.92 0.21 -7.27
CA PRO A 247 7.25 0.48 -7.79
C PRO A 247 7.33 1.80 -8.59
N GLY A 248 6.27 2.61 -8.66
CA GLY A 248 6.22 3.80 -9.51
C GLY A 248 5.80 3.50 -10.95
N GLY A 249 5.99 4.46 -11.86
CA GLY A 249 5.75 4.30 -13.29
C GLY A 249 5.63 5.62 -14.04
N SER A 250 4.51 6.32 -13.86
CA SER A 250 4.19 7.57 -14.56
C SER A 250 4.37 8.76 -13.63
N LEU A 251 5.50 9.46 -13.76
CA LEU A 251 5.81 10.65 -12.96
C LEU A 251 4.73 11.73 -13.09
N GLU A 252 4.25 11.99 -14.31
CA GLU A 252 3.15 12.93 -14.56
C GLU A 252 1.87 12.50 -13.82
N GLY A 253 1.50 11.22 -13.89
CA GLY A 253 0.34 10.68 -13.19
C GLY A 253 0.46 10.78 -11.67
N SER A 254 1.65 10.49 -11.14
CA SER A 254 1.97 10.58 -9.71
C SER A 254 1.94 12.02 -9.20
N LEU A 255 2.48 12.99 -9.96
CA LEU A 255 2.39 14.42 -9.64
C LEU A 255 0.95 14.94 -9.73
N SER A 256 0.17 14.46 -10.70
CA SER A 256 -1.26 14.80 -10.81
C SER A 256 -2.06 14.34 -9.59
N LEU A 257 -1.78 13.12 -9.09
CA LEU A 257 -2.35 12.61 -7.84
C LEU A 257 -1.89 13.41 -6.62
N ALA A 258 -0.58 13.69 -6.52
CA ALA A 258 -0.02 14.49 -5.43
C ALA A 258 -0.72 15.86 -5.31
N ARG A 259 -0.94 16.54 -6.43
CA ARG A 259 -1.68 17.82 -6.46
C ARG A 259 -3.13 17.65 -5.99
N ALA A 260 -3.83 16.61 -6.45
CA ALA A 260 -5.20 16.34 -6.03
C ALA A 260 -5.32 16.02 -4.53
N ILE A 261 -4.33 15.33 -3.94
CA ILE A 261 -4.24 15.08 -2.50
C ILE A 261 -4.04 16.39 -1.74
N ALA A 262 -3.11 17.23 -2.18
CA ALA A 262 -2.85 18.53 -1.57
C ALA A 262 -4.04 19.49 -1.63
N GLU A 263 -4.84 19.44 -2.71
CA GLU A 263 -6.10 20.16 -2.82
C GLU A 263 -7.10 19.71 -1.75
N LEU A 264 -7.20 18.41 -1.44
CA LEU A 264 -8.05 17.94 -0.34
C LEU A 264 -7.58 18.46 1.02
N ASP A 265 -6.29 18.37 1.29
CA ASP A 265 -5.70 18.82 2.55
C ASP A 265 -5.90 20.33 2.78
N SER A 266 -5.88 21.13 1.71
CA SER A 266 -6.07 22.59 1.78
C SER A 266 -7.41 23.02 2.37
N THR A 267 -8.41 22.12 2.38
CA THR A 267 -9.74 22.38 2.95
C THR A 267 -9.76 22.35 4.48
N GLY A 268 -8.73 21.78 5.12
CA GLY A 268 -8.64 21.59 6.58
C GLY A 268 -9.65 20.59 7.17
N ARG A 269 -10.54 20.03 6.33
CA ARG A 269 -11.64 19.14 6.76
C ARG A 269 -11.34 17.65 6.59
N ILE A 270 -10.32 17.32 5.81
CA ILE A 270 -9.96 15.94 5.46
C ILE A 270 -8.51 15.73 5.87
N SER A 271 -8.23 14.65 6.61
CA SER A 271 -6.86 14.21 6.90
C SER A 271 -6.45 13.11 5.91
N THR A 272 -5.39 13.34 5.13
CA THR A 272 -4.82 12.33 4.24
C THR A 272 -3.62 11.63 4.89
N VAL A 273 -3.64 10.30 4.87
CA VAL A 273 -2.58 9.47 5.42
C VAL A 273 -2.17 8.42 4.39
N ALA A 274 -0.89 8.39 4.03
CA ALA A 274 -0.33 7.30 3.24
C ALA A 274 0.09 6.15 4.17
N TYR A 275 -0.52 4.98 4.03
CA TYR A 275 -0.05 3.75 4.65
C TYR A 275 0.77 2.95 3.63
N VAL A 276 2.06 2.77 3.92
CA VAL A 276 3.03 2.11 3.03
C VAL A 276 3.58 0.87 3.73
N PRO A 277 3.01 -0.33 3.54
CA PRO A 277 3.48 -1.54 4.22
C PRO A 277 4.81 -2.02 3.65
N THR A 278 4.96 -2.04 2.33
CA THR A 278 6.12 -2.65 1.65
C THR A 278 7.00 -1.59 1.01
N GLN A 279 6.44 -0.81 0.08
CA GLN A 279 7.23 0.10 -0.75
C GLN A 279 6.39 1.20 -1.40
N ALA A 280 7.00 2.37 -1.54
CA ALA A 280 6.60 3.39 -2.50
C ALA A 280 7.88 3.89 -3.19
N LEU A 281 8.23 3.25 -4.30
CA LEU A 281 9.49 3.51 -5.01
C LEU A 281 9.34 4.64 -6.02
N SER A 282 10.44 5.31 -6.36
CA SER A 282 10.51 6.34 -7.39
C SER A 282 9.37 7.39 -7.25
N ASP A 283 8.57 7.62 -8.29
CA ASP A 283 7.45 8.56 -8.30
C ASP A 283 6.27 8.16 -7.40
N ALA A 284 6.12 6.88 -7.01
CA ALA A 284 5.10 6.48 -6.04
C ALA A 284 5.36 7.08 -4.65
N ALA A 285 6.63 7.32 -4.30
CA ALA A 285 6.99 8.02 -3.07
C ALA A 285 6.42 9.45 -3.04
N LEU A 286 6.30 10.10 -4.21
CA LEU A 286 5.71 11.44 -4.30
C LEU A 286 4.22 11.41 -3.96
N ILE A 287 3.49 10.35 -4.34
CA ILE A 287 2.08 10.22 -3.92
C ILE A 287 1.99 10.09 -2.40
N ALA A 288 2.86 9.27 -1.79
CA ALA A 288 2.90 9.12 -0.34
C ALA A 288 3.22 10.45 0.35
N LEU A 289 4.27 11.12 -0.09
CA LEU A 289 4.79 12.35 0.51
C LEU A 289 3.88 13.57 0.36
N ALA A 290 2.94 13.53 -0.59
CA ALA A 290 1.90 14.53 -0.77
C ALA A 290 0.79 14.45 0.29
N CYS A 291 0.67 13.32 1.01
CA CYS A 291 -0.26 13.20 2.13
C CYS A 291 0.24 13.99 3.35
N LYS A 292 -0.69 14.44 4.20
CA LYS A 292 -0.38 15.10 5.47
C LYS A 292 0.51 14.22 6.35
N GLU A 293 0.20 12.94 6.47
CA GLU A 293 1.02 11.96 7.19
C GLU A 293 1.42 10.78 6.33
N VAL A 294 2.60 10.22 6.61
CA VAL A 294 3.09 8.98 5.99
C VAL A 294 3.42 7.99 7.09
N ALA A 295 2.73 6.86 7.06
CA ALA A 295 2.83 5.73 7.96
C ALA A 295 3.58 4.60 7.23
N VAL A 296 4.69 4.15 7.80
CA VAL A 296 5.57 3.13 7.20
C VAL A 296 5.79 1.94 8.14
N HIS A 297 6.14 0.78 7.60
CA HIS A 297 6.68 -0.36 8.34
C HIS A 297 8.21 -0.23 8.51
N SER A 298 8.81 -1.01 9.41
CA SER A 298 10.27 -0.97 9.69
C SER A 298 11.14 -1.29 8.47
N GLU A 299 10.63 -2.14 7.59
CA GLU A 299 11.31 -2.59 6.36
C GLU A 299 10.84 -1.85 5.11
N THR A 300 9.93 -0.88 5.26
CA THR A 300 9.36 -0.17 4.12
C THR A 300 10.42 0.60 3.37
N VAL A 301 10.38 0.52 2.04
CA VAL A 301 11.25 1.31 1.17
C VAL A 301 10.51 2.51 0.60
N LEU A 302 10.98 3.71 0.93
CA LEU A 302 10.48 4.97 0.37
C LEU A 302 11.52 5.56 -0.59
N GLY A 303 11.14 5.76 -1.85
CA GLY A 303 12.04 6.22 -2.92
C GLY A 303 12.91 5.11 -3.52
N GLY A 304 14.01 5.49 -4.16
CA GLY A 304 14.91 4.59 -4.90
C GLY A 304 14.43 4.26 -6.32
N PRO A 305 15.18 3.40 -7.05
CA PRO A 305 14.88 3.03 -8.42
C PRO A 305 13.54 2.28 -8.54
N GLY A 306 12.74 2.69 -9.52
CA GLY A 306 11.41 2.16 -9.77
C GLY A 306 11.24 1.52 -11.14
N ALA A 307 9.98 1.32 -11.52
CA ALA A 307 9.59 0.63 -12.76
C ALA A 307 10.09 1.32 -14.03
N ARG A 308 10.31 2.64 -14.00
CA ARG A 308 10.69 3.47 -15.14
C ARG A 308 11.76 4.49 -14.76
N GLU A 309 12.61 4.84 -15.73
CA GLU A 309 13.55 5.96 -15.66
C GLU A 309 12.94 7.23 -16.26
N PHE A 310 13.29 8.38 -15.72
CA PHE A 310 12.74 9.68 -16.12
C PHE A 310 13.64 10.41 -17.10
N SER A 311 13.04 11.09 -18.06
CA SER A 311 13.75 12.00 -18.94
C SER A 311 14.23 13.24 -18.16
N PRO A 312 15.25 13.97 -18.66
CA PRO A 312 15.67 15.23 -18.04
C PRO A 312 14.55 16.29 -17.95
N GLU A 313 13.60 16.28 -18.90
CA GLU A 313 12.44 17.16 -18.92
C GLU A 313 11.44 16.78 -17.82
N GLU A 314 11.12 15.48 -17.69
CA GLU A 314 10.27 14.94 -16.61
C GLU A 314 10.86 15.28 -15.22
N ILE A 315 12.19 15.19 -15.07
CA ILE A 315 12.89 15.57 -13.82
C ILE A 315 12.77 17.07 -13.56
N ALA A 316 12.91 17.91 -14.59
CA ALA A 316 12.80 19.37 -14.45
C ALA A 316 11.39 19.77 -13.99
N ASP A 317 10.35 19.23 -14.61
CA ASP A 317 8.94 19.48 -14.27
C ASP A 317 8.64 19.04 -12.83
N ALA A 318 9.15 17.87 -12.42
CA ALA A 318 9.02 17.40 -11.06
C ALA A 318 9.73 18.32 -10.05
N ARG A 319 10.93 18.81 -10.38
CA ARG A 319 11.66 19.76 -9.52
C ARG A 319 10.94 21.09 -9.36
N GLU A 320 10.26 21.57 -10.40
CA GLU A 320 9.43 22.76 -10.31
C GLU A 320 8.24 22.51 -9.36
N ALA A 321 7.51 21.40 -9.54
CA ALA A 321 6.39 21.04 -8.69
C ALA A 321 6.79 20.81 -7.21
N ILE A 322 7.98 20.25 -6.97
CA ILE A 322 8.55 20.06 -5.62
C ILE A 322 9.05 21.37 -5.01
N GLY A 323 9.44 22.33 -5.85
CA GLY A 323 9.93 23.64 -5.44
C GLY A 323 8.83 24.62 -5.01
N ASP A 324 7.57 24.36 -5.36
CA ASP A 324 6.44 25.22 -5.01
C ASP A 324 6.17 25.20 -3.49
N PRO A 325 6.33 26.35 -2.78
CA PRO A 325 6.09 26.43 -1.34
C PRO A 325 4.63 26.21 -0.93
N ASN A 326 3.68 26.37 -1.86
CA ASN A 326 2.27 26.06 -1.64
C ASN A 326 1.86 24.73 -2.30
N GLY A 327 2.84 24.02 -2.87
CA GLY A 327 2.65 22.78 -3.57
C GLY A 327 2.41 21.58 -2.65
N PRO A 328 2.28 20.38 -3.25
CA PRO A 328 1.93 19.16 -2.51
C PRO A 328 2.97 18.71 -1.48
N PHE A 329 4.20 19.21 -1.56
CA PHE A 329 5.32 18.78 -0.71
C PHE A 329 5.73 19.83 0.33
N LYS A 330 4.90 20.85 0.57
CA LYS A 330 5.20 22.01 1.44
C LYS A 330 5.70 21.65 2.86
N HIS A 331 5.27 20.52 3.41
CA HIS A 331 5.66 20.06 4.76
C HIS A 331 6.83 19.05 4.75
N ARG A 332 7.50 18.86 3.61
CA ARG A 332 8.54 17.84 3.44
C ARG A 332 9.91 18.48 3.18
N PRO A 333 11.02 17.80 3.53
CA PRO A 333 12.36 18.26 3.19
C PRO A 333 12.57 18.27 1.67
N ARG A 334 12.31 19.43 1.04
CA ARG A 334 12.19 19.57 -0.44
C ARG A 334 13.33 18.91 -1.21
N TRP A 335 14.56 19.02 -0.71
CA TRP A 335 15.73 18.51 -1.41
C TRP A 335 15.86 16.98 -1.33
N LEU A 336 15.40 16.36 -0.24
CA LEU A 336 15.29 14.91 -0.17
C LEU A 336 14.17 14.39 -1.08
N VAL A 337 13.02 15.08 -1.11
CA VAL A 337 11.93 14.75 -2.04
C VAL A 337 12.41 14.84 -3.49
N ALA A 338 13.11 15.91 -3.85
CA ALA A 338 13.69 16.08 -5.18
C ALA A 338 14.74 15.00 -5.52
N ALA A 339 15.54 14.56 -4.54
CA ALA A 339 16.54 13.53 -4.75
C ALA A 339 15.94 12.12 -4.98
N ILE A 340 14.65 11.91 -4.67
CA ILE A 340 13.96 10.66 -5.04
C ILE A 340 13.83 10.54 -6.56
N VAL A 341 13.59 11.66 -7.26
CA VAL A 341 13.41 11.69 -8.71
C VAL A 341 14.69 12.05 -9.46
N ASP A 342 15.51 12.95 -8.93
CA ASP A 342 16.75 13.44 -9.55
C ASP A 342 17.99 12.76 -8.93
N PRO A 343 18.58 11.74 -9.58
CA PRO A 343 19.75 11.04 -9.07
C PRO A 343 21.02 11.91 -9.05
N GLN A 344 21.03 13.10 -9.67
CA GLN A 344 22.21 13.98 -9.67
C GLN A 344 22.31 14.84 -8.41
N LEU A 345 21.23 14.93 -7.62
CA LEU A 345 21.20 15.73 -6.40
C LEU A 345 21.99 15.10 -5.26
N VAL A 346 22.94 15.88 -4.74
CA VAL A 346 23.67 15.57 -3.50
C VAL A 346 23.14 16.45 -2.39
N VAL A 347 22.48 15.83 -1.41
CA VAL A 347 21.84 16.48 -0.28
C VAL A 347 22.61 16.12 0.99
N TYR A 348 22.86 17.14 1.81
CA TYR A 348 23.58 17.03 3.07
C TYR A 348 22.62 17.23 4.23
N GLN A 349 22.83 16.48 5.31
CA GLN A 349 22.21 16.77 6.58
C GLN A 349 22.96 17.93 7.24
N CYS A 350 22.29 19.06 7.43
CA CYS A 350 22.85 20.26 8.03
C CYS A 350 22.16 20.52 9.36
N SER A 351 22.91 20.91 10.38
CA SER A 351 22.38 21.10 11.74
C SER A 351 22.66 22.52 12.25
N ARG A 352 21.68 23.09 12.95
CA ARG A 352 21.84 24.26 13.83
C ARG A 352 21.32 23.91 15.24
N PRO A 353 21.63 24.69 16.28
CA PRO A 353 21.09 24.44 17.62
C PRO A 353 19.56 24.34 17.58
N GLY A 354 19.02 23.15 17.88
CA GLY A 354 17.59 22.89 17.92
C GLY A 354 16.92 22.53 16.58
N GLU A 355 17.64 22.46 15.47
CA GLU A 355 17.02 22.17 14.16
C GLU A 355 17.96 21.46 13.17
N GLU A 356 17.40 20.51 12.43
CA GLU A 356 18.06 19.81 11.33
C GLU A 356 17.37 20.13 10.00
N VAL A 357 18.16 20.42 8.97
CA VAL A 357 17.68 20.76 7.62
C VAL A 357 18.47 19.99 6.56
N PHE A 358 17.81 19.64 5.47
CA PHE A 358 18.43 18.90 4.36
C PHE A 358 18.63 19.82 3.16
N LEU A 359 19.88 20.08 2.79
CA LEU A 359 20.24 21.10 1.81
C LEU A 359 21.26 20.58 0.79
N THR A 360 21.20 21.10 -0.44
CA THR A 360 22.28 20.91 -1.41
C THR A 360 23.50 21.76 -1.04
N ALA A 361 24.66 21.49 -1.66
CA ALA A 361 25.87 22.28 -1.41
C ALA A 361 25.66 23.78 -1.71
N GLU A 362 24.97 24.11 -2.78
CA GLU A 362 24.69 25.50 -3.19
C GLU A 362 23.74 26.20 -2.22
N GLU A 363 22.71 25.50 -1.77
CA GLU A 363 21.72 26.03 -0.83
C GLU A 363 22.29 26.18 0.57
N PHE A 364 23.17 25.26 1.00
CA PHE A 364 23.88 25.41 2.26
C PHE A 364 24.72 26.68 2.29
N GLN A 365 25.36 27.08 1.17
CA GLN A 365 26.10 28.34 1.09
C GLN A 365 25.19 29.58 1.19
N ARG A 366 23.95 29.49 0.73
CA ARG A 366 22.94 30.56 0.95
C ARG A 366 22.46 30.57 2.40
N TYR A 367 22.20 29.39 2.96
CA TYR A 367 21.75 29.21 4.33
C TYR A 367 22.79 29.69 5.35
N LEU A 368 24.07 29.37 5.14
CA LEU A 368 25.17 29.78 6.02
C LEU A 368 25.33 31.31 6.11
N ARG A 369 24.97 32.05 5.05
CA ARG A 369 24.96 33.53 5.07
C ARG A 369 23.92 34.10 6.03
N GLN A 370 22.82 33.39 6.25
CA GLN A 370 21.74 33.78 7.15
C GLN A 370 21.93 33.18 8.54
N HIS A 371 22.58 32.02 8.63
CA HIS A 371 22.79 31.23 9.84
C HIS A 371 24.27 30.82 9.97
N PRO A 372 25.14 31.70 10.48
CA PRO A 372 26.59 31.45 10.54
C PRO A 372 27.00 30.28 11.46
N ASP A 373 26.12 29.87 12.36
CA ASP A 373 26.28 28.77 13.31
C ASP A 373 25.92 27.40 12.72
N ALA A 374 25.37 27.36 11.50
CA ALA A 374 25.00 26.13 10.82
C ALA A 374 26.23 25.27 10.48
N ARG A 375 26.13 23.96 10.74
CA ARG A 375 27.17 22.98 10.41
C ARG A 375 26.69 22.05 9.29
N LYS A 376 27.56 21.81 8.32
CA LYS A 376 27.34 20.84 7.25
C LYS A 376 27.78 19.45 7.73
N GLY A 377 26.89 18.48 7.69
CA GLY A 377 27.18 17.07 7.95
C GLY A 377 27.49 16.28 6.68
N GLU A 378 27.38 14.96 6.79
CA GLU A 378 27.64 14.02 5.71
C GLU A 378 26.55 14.05 4.62
N PRO A 379 26.89 13.68 3.38
CA PRO A 379 25.90 13.52 2.32
C PRO A 379 24.97 12.36 2.63
N VAL A 380 23.67 12.63 2.56
CA VAL A 380 22.59 11.65 2.75
C VAL A 380 22.26 10.94 1.43
N THR A 381 22.55 11.60 0.31
CA THR A 381 22.33 11.06 -1.04
C THR A 381 23.65 10.90 -1.79
N VAL A 382 23.67 9.98 -2.74
CA VAL A 382 24.85 9.67 -3.56
C VAL A 382 24.57 10.07 -5.01
N ARG A 383 25.46 10.85 -5.61
CA ARG A 383 25.32 11.25 -7.02
C ARG A 383 25.27 10.03 -7.93
N GLY A 384 24.32 10.03 -8.86
CA GLY A 384 24.03 8.93 -9.77
C GLY A 384 23.06 7.88 -9.20
N GLN A 385 22.59 8.04 -7.96
CA GLN A 385 21.63 7.14 -7.34
C GLN A 385 20.39 7.91 -6.87
N GLN A 386 19.20 7.39 -7.19
CA GLN A 386 17.95 7.91 -6.63
C GLN A 386 17.91 7.67 -5.13
N PHE A 387 17.51 8.69 -4.39
CA PHE A 387 17.45 8.64 -2.95
C PHE A 387 16.42 7.62 -2.45
N ARG A 388 16.82 6.82 -1.47
CA ARG A 388 16.02 5.78 -0.83
C ARG A 388 16.16 5.90 0.69
N ALA A 389 15.04 5.81 1.40
CA ALA A 389 15.00 5.70 2.86
C ALA A 389 14.27 4.41 3.26
N VAL A 390 14.74 3.72 4.30
CA VAL A 390 14.13 2.48 4.81
C VAL A 390 13.58 2.69 6.22
N GLY A 391 12.29 2.40 6.42
CA GLY A 391 11.59 2.44 7.70
C GLY A 391 11.98 3.59 8.63
N GLN A 392 12.75 3.28 9.69
CA GLN A 392 13.20 4.26 10.69
C GLN A 392 13.97 5.44 10.08
N GLN A 393 14.71 5.22 9.00
CA GLN A 393 15.43 6.28 8.30
C GLN A 393 14.47 7.29 7.67
N ALA A 394 13.33 6.83 7.12
CA ALA A 394 12.32 7.72 6.56
C ALA A 394 11.70 8.63 7.65
N VAL A 395 11.45 8.08 8.84
CA VAL A 395 10.97 8.87 9.99
C VAL A 395 12.04 9.86 10.46
N ARG A 396 13.28 9.40 10.63
CA ARG A 396 14.40 10.26 11.07
C ARG A 396 14.63 11.46 10.14
N TYR A 397 14.41 11.28 8.84
CA TYR A 397 14.59 12.35 7.85
C TYR A 397 13.34 13.21 7.65
N GLY A 398 12.26 12.99 8.39
CA GLY A 398 11.01 13.76 8.25
C GLY A 398 10.22 13.45 6.96
N LEU A 399 10.53 12.33 6.29
CA LEU A 399 9.75 11.84 5.16
C LEU A 399 8.53 11.04 5.61
N ALA A 400 8.65 10.32 6.74
CA ALA A 400 7.55 9.61 7.37
C ALA A 400 7.24 10.17 8.76
N SER A 401 5.98 10.09 9.16
CA SER A 401 5.49 10.56 10.45
C SER A 401 5.60 9.46 11.52
N ASN A 402 5.21 8.23 11.16
CA ASN A 402 5.01 7.14 12.11
C ASN A 402 5.53 5.80 11.58
N LEU A 403 5.91 4.93 12.51
CA LEU A 403 6.21 3.51 12.26
C LEU A 403 5.09 2.64 12.82
N PHE A 404 4.62 1.70 12.01
CA PHE A 404 3.64 0.71 12.42
C PHE A 404 4.06 -0.69 11.97
N ASP A 405 4.05 -1.64 12.89
CA ASP A 405 4.37 -3.06 12.61
C ASP A 405 3.21 -3.79 11.91
N SER A 406 2.00 -3.24 12.01
CA SER A 406 0.82 -3.83 11.37
C SER A 406 -0.25 -2.81 11.05
N PHE A 407 -1.13 -3.16 10.12
CA PHE A 407 -2.30 -2.36 9.81
C PHE A 407 -3.27 -2.25 11.00
N ALA A 408 -3.30 -3.24 11.89
CA ALA A 408 -4.10 -3.18 13.11
C ALA A 408 -3.63 -2.06 14.05
N GLN A 409 -2.32 -1.92 14.23
CA GLN A 409 -1.72 -0.84 15.03
C GLN A 409 -2.00 0.53 14.41
N PHE A 410 -1.90 0.64 13.08
CA PHE A 410 -2.29 1.83 12.33
C PHE A 410 -3.75 2.22 12.60
N ARG A 411 -4.70 1.27 12.46
CA ARG A 411 -6.13 1.53 12.71
C ARG A 411 -6.38 1.99 14.15
N GLN A 412 -5.74 1.33 15.13
CA GLN A 412 -5.88 1.68 16.54
C GLN A 412 -5.39 3.11 16.82
N TYR A 413 -4.26 3.50 16.22
CA TYR A 413 -3.69 4.84 16.40
C TYR A 413 -4.61 5.95 15.88
N TYR A 414 -5.23 5.73 14.70
CA TYR A 414 -6.14 6.71 14.09
C TYR A 414 -7.61 6.53 14.52
N GLY A 415 -7.92 5.63 15.46
CA GLY A 415 -9.30 5.40 15.94
C GLY A 415 -10.26 4.84 14.88
N ILE A 416 -9.74 4.08 13.91
CA ILE A 416 -10.50 3.54 12.77
C ILE A 416 -11.10 2.18 13.13
N GLY A 417 -12.43 2.03 13.01
CA GLY A 417 -13.14 0.77 13.24
C GLY A 417 -12.86 -0.28 12.16
N GLU A 418 -13.18 -1.54 12.45
CA GLU A 418 -12.93 -2.65 11.50
C GLU A 418 -13.80 -2.60 10.23
N LEU A 419 -14.98 -2.00 10.30
CA LEU A 419 -15.98 -1.96 9.22
C LEU A 419 -15.88 -0.71 8.34
N ASP A 420 -14.99 0.24 8.67
CA ASP A 420 -15.01 1.56 8.07
C ASP A 420 -14.11 1.68 6.82
N LEU A 421 -13.13 0.79 6.67
CA LEU A 421 -12.25 0.75 5.51
C LEU A 421 -12.80 -0.27 4.51
N LEU A 422 -13.47 0.20 3.46
CA LEU A 422 -13.87 -0.64 2.33
C LEU A 422 -12.67 -1.45 1.85
N GLU A 423 -12.66 -2.75 2.13
CA GLU A 423 -11.71 -3.65 1.52
C GLU A 423 -11.97 -3.73 0.01
N PRO A 424 -10.93 -3.85 -0.81
CA PRO A 424 -11.08 -4.04 -2.24
C PRO A 424 -11.99 -5.24 -2.53
N GLY A 425 -12.98 -5.08 -3.41
CA GLY A 425 -13.99 -6.11 -3.70
C GLY A 425 -13.40 -7.45 -4.18
N TRP A 426 -14.24 -8.50 -4.25
CA TRP A 426 -13.81 -9.87 -4.59
C TRP A 426 -12.99 -9.97 -5.90
N ALA A 427 -13.28 -9.12 -6.88
CA ALA A 427 -12.56 -9.07 -8.15
C ALA A 427 -11.11 -8.61 -7.98
N SER A 428 -10.85 -7.61 -7.13
CA SER A 428 -9.50 -7.14 -6.81
C SER A 428 -8.70 -8.17 -6.03
N PHE A 429 -9.33 -8.88 -5.09
CA PHE A 429 -8.69 -10.01 -4.41
C PHE A 429 -8.30 -11.10 -5.41
N LEU A 430 -9.20 -11.44 -6.34
CA LEU A 430 -8.91 -12.42 -7.40
C LEU A 430 -7.71 -12.00 -8.26
N ILE A 431 -7.66 -10.73 -8.70
CA ILE A 431 -6.55 -10.20 -9.51
C ILE A 431 -5.23 -10.25 -8.73
N GLU A 432 -5.24 -9.85 -7.45
CA GLU A 432 -4.04 -9.86 -6.61
C GLU A 432 -3.52 -11.28 -6.36
N VAL A 433 -4.42 -12.23 -6.13
CA VAL A 433 -4.07 -13.65 -5.99
C VAL A 433 -3.51 -14.22 -7.29
N LEU A 434 -4.15 -13.97 -8.44
CA LEU A 434 -3.67 -14.46 -9.75
C LEU A 434 -2.34 -13.83 -10.18
N ALA A 435 -2.08 -12.59 -9.80
CA ALA A 435 -0.83 -11.89 -10.07
C ALA A 435 0.33 -12.33 -9.15
N SER A 436 0.05 -13.04 -8.05
CA SER A 436 1.09 -13.48 -7.13
C SER A 436 2.07 -14.47 -7.83
N PRO A 437 3.40 -14.38 -7.62
CA PRO A 437 4.37 -15.19 -8.35
C PRO A 437 4.13 -16.69 -8.25
N GLY A 438 3.71 -17.18 -7.08
CA GLY A 438 3.42 -18.59 -6.85
C GLY A 438 2.20 -19.08 -7.64
N VAL A 439 1.10 -18.32 -7.61
CA VAL A 439 -0.13 -18.67 -8.34
C VAL A 439 0.07 -18.52 -9.84
N ALA A 440 0.75 -17.46 -10.28
CA ALA A 440 1.11 -17.26 -11.69
C ALA A 440 1.97 -18.43 -12.22
N ALA A 441 3.00 -18.86 -11.48
CA ALA A 441 3.80 -20.02 -11.86
C ALA A 441 2.96 -21.30 -11.93
N PHE A 442 2.06 -21.53 -10.98
CA PHE A 442 1.19 -22.70 -10.95
C PHE A 442 0.16 -22.69 -12.10
N LEU A 443 -0.41 -21.52 -12.40
CA LEU A 443 -1.34 -21.31 -13.51
C LEU A 443 -0.67 -21.59 -14.86
N LEU A 444 0.55 -21.07 -15.06
CA LEU A 444 1.35 -21.37 -16.24
C LEU A 444 1.72 -22.85 -16.32
N MET A 445 2.11 -23.47 -15.21
CA MET A 445 2.41 -24.90 -15.15
C MET A 445 1.20 -25.73 -15.58
N ILE A 446 0.00 -25.47 -15.03
CA ILE A 446 -1.23 -26.16 -15.43
C ILE A 446 -1.52 -25.91 -16.92
N GLY A 447 -1.38 -24.67 -17.39
CA GLY A 447 -1.58 -24.32 -18.79
C GLY A 447 -0.68 -25.12 -19.73
N PHE A 448 0.62 -25.20 -19.43
CA PHE A 448 1.58 -25.99 -20.21
C PHE A 448 1.33 -27.50 -20.11
N VAL A 449 0.96 -28.02 -18.95
CA VAL A 449 0.60 -29.44 -18.78
C VAL A 449 -0.64 -29.80 -19.61
N ALA A 450 -1.68 -28.96 -19.56
CA ALA A 450 -2.91 -29.16 -20.33
C ALA A 450 -2.65 -29.10 -21.84
N LEU A 451 -1.80 -28.15 -22.27
CA LEU A 451 -1.34 -28.05 -23.67
C LEU A 451 -0.56 -29.30 -24.09
N TYR A 452 0.34 -29.80 -23.24
CA TYR A 452 1.12 -31.01 -23.52
C TYR A 452 0.25 -32.27 -23.65
N ILE A 453 -0.76 -32.42 -22.79
CA ILE A 453 -1.72 -33.52 -22.91
C ILE A 453 -2.43 -33.46 -24.26
N GLU A 454 -2.97 -32.28 -24.61
CA GLU A 454 -3.68 -32.06 -25.88
C GLU A 454 -2.83 -32.43 -27.11
N LEU A 455 -1.54 -32.04 -27.12
CA LEU A 455 -0.63 -32.33 -28.23
C LEU A 455 -0.31 -33.83 -28.39
N HIS A 456 -0.43 -34.62 -27.32
CA HIS A 456 -0.13 -36.05 -27.33
C HIS A 456 -1.37 -36.95 -27.45
N THR A 457 -2.57 -36.43 -27.18
CA THR A 457 -3.83 -37.18 -27.36
C THR A 457 -4.52 -36.81 -28.69
N PRO A 458 -4.85 -37.78 -29.56
CA PRO A 458 -5.63 -37.50 -30.75
C PRO A 458 -7.09 -37.14 -30.39
N GLY A 459 -7.49 -35.90 -30.66
CA GLY A 459 -8.85 -35.36 -30.45
C GLY A 459 -8.85 -33.85 -30.20
N ILE A 460 -10.02 -33.18 -30.29
CA ILE A 460 -10.19 -31.82 -29.73
C ILE A 460 -10.58 -32.00 -28.28
N GLY A 461 -9.69 -31.64 -27.36
CA GLY A 461 -9.76 -32.04 -25.97
C GLY A 461 -10.04 -30.92 -24.98
N ILE A 462 -10.35 -31.37 -23.77
CA ILE A 462 -10.46 -30.55 -22.55
C ILE A 462 -9.11 -29.87 -22.25
N GLY A 463 -7.98 -30.45 -22.68
CA GLY A 463 -6.63 -29.91 -22.48
C GLY A 463 -6.41 -28.58 -23.18
N GLY A 464 -6.82 -28.47 -24.45
CA GLY A 464 -6.76 -27.22 -25.21
C GLY A 464 -7.57 -26.09 -24.57
N PHE A 465 -8.78 -26.39 -24.10
CA PHE A 465 -9.63 -25.42 -23.40
C PHE A 465 -9.02 -24.97 -22.06
N VAL A 466 -8.55 -25.91 -21.24
CA VAL A 466 -7.92 -25.61 -19.94
C VAL A 466 -6.65 -24.77 -20.12
N SER A 467 -5.81 -25.11 -21.11
CA SER A 467 -4.63 -24.32 -21.50
C SER A 467 -5.02 -22.89 -21.86
N PHE A 468 -6.01 -22.71 -22.74
CA PHE A 468 -6.50 -21.40 -23.14
C PHE A 468 -7.00 -20.57 -21.94
N VAL A 469 -7.80 -21.16 -21.05
CA VAL A 469 -8.29 -20.45 -19.85
C VAL A 469 -7.13 -20.05 -18.93
N CYS A 470 -6.14 -20.92 -18.72
CA CYS A 470 -4.99 -20.61 -17.87
C CYS A 470 -4.17 -19.43 -18.42
N PHE A 471 -3.83 -19.46 -19.72
CA PHE A 471 -3.10 -18.36 -20.33
C PHE A 471 -3.94 -17.08 -20.41
N ALA A 472 -5.23 -17.17 -20.72
CA ALA A 472 -6.14 -16.02 -20.72
C ALA A 472 -6.21 -15.35 -19.34
N LEU A 473 -6.36 -16.13 -18.26
CA LEU A 473 -6.36 -15.62 -16.89
C LEU A 473 -5.01 -15.00 -16.51
N PHE A 474 -3.89 -15.60 -16.94
CA PHE A 474 -2.56 -15.05 -16.73
C PHE A 474 -2.41 -13.66 -17.38
N PHE A 475 -2.68 -13.55 -18.68
CA PHE A 475 -2.58 -12.26 -19.40
C PHE A 475 -3.60 -11.24 -18.88
N TRP A 476 -4.82 -11.67 -18.56
CA TRP A 476 -5.86 -10.79 -18.02
C TRP A 476 -5.43 -10.18 -16.68
N SER A 477 -4.89 -10.99 -15.76
CA SER A 477 -4.42 -10.52 -14.46
C SER A 477 -3.29 -9.50 -14.60
N HIS A 478 -2.32 -9.75 -15.47
CA HIS A 478 -1.18 -8.86 -15.71
C HIS A 478 -1.57 -7.59 -16.50
N TYR A 479 -2.56 -7.68 -17.38
CA TYR A 479 -3.13 -6.52 -18.07
C TYR A 479 -3.82 -5.57 -17.10
N LEU A 480 -4.62 -6.11 -16.17
CA LEU A 480 -5.24 -5.31 -15.11
C LEU A 480 -4.22 -4.77 -14.10
N GLY A 481 -3.15 -5.51 -13.85
CA GLY A 481 -2.00 -5.07 -13.06
C GLY A 481 -1.11 -4.03 -13.76
N GLY A 482 -1.36 -3.71 -15.02
CA GLY A 482 -0.62 -2.70 -15.78
C GLY A 482 0.78 -3.15 -16.24
N THR A 483 1.12 -4.43 -16.12
CA THR A 483 2.40 -4.99 -16.60
C THR A 483 2.32 -5.52 -18.03
N ALA A 484 1.15 -5.98 -18.48
CA ALA A 484 0.97 -6.51 -19.83
C ALA A 484 0.10 -5.59 -20.70
N GLY A 485 0.42 -5.52 -22.00
CA GLY A 485 -0.34 -4.83 -23.03
C GLY A 485 -0.78 -5.76 -24.16
N TRP A 486 -1.09 -5.16 -25.32
CA TRP A 486 -1.48 -5.92 -26.53
C TRP A 486 -0.29 -6.61 -27.21
N LEU A 487 0.92 -6.06 -27.04
CA LEU A 487 2.13 -6.59 -27.65
C LEU A 487 2.37 -8.04 -27.21
N GLU A 488 2.29 -8.30 -25.91
CA GLU A 488 2.58 -9.59 -25.30
C GLU A 488 1.54 -10.63 -25.74
N VAL A 489 0.26 -10.25 -25.76
CA VAL A 489 -0.83 -11.13 -26.21
C VAL A 489 -0.66 -11.50 -27.68
N VAL A 490 -0.33 -10.53 -28.54
CA VAL A 490 -0.07 -10.78 -29.97
C VAL A 490 1.16 -11.67 -30.13
N LEU A 491 2.26 -11.39 -29.41
CA LEU A 491 3.49 -12.18 -29.46
C LEU A 491 3.24 -13.64 -29.05
N PHE A 492 2.43 -13.87 -28.01
CA PHE A 492 2.02 -15.20 -27.57
C PHE A 492 1.20 -15.92 -28.63
N ALA A 493 0.15 -15.26 -29.15
CA ALA A 493 -0.74 -15.84 -30.15
C ALA A 493 0.01 -16.17 -31.44
N THR A 494 0.89 -15.28 -31.90
CA THR A 494 1.78 -15.53 -33.05
C THR A 494 2.74 -16.67 -32.76
N GLY A 495 3.34 -16.73 -31.57
CA GLY A 495 4.21 -17.83 -31.17
C GLY A 495 3.50 -19.19 -31.20
N VAL A 496 2.30 -19.28 -30.63
CA VAL A 496 1.46 -20.49 -30.68
C VAL A 496 1.06 -20.82 -32.13
N ALA A 497 0.68 -19.84 -32.94
CA ALA A 497 0.34 -20.07 -34.35
C ALA A 497 1.53 -20.63 -35.15
N CYS A 498 2.75 -20.14 -34.91
CA CYS A 498 3.97 -20.68 -35.51
C CYS A 498 4.21 -22.14 -35.11
N LEU A 499 4.01 -22.48 -33.83
CA LEU A 499 4.13 -23.87 -33.35
C LEU A 499 3.10 -24.79 -34.02
N LEU A 500 1.85 -24.34 -34.14
CA LEU A 500 0.80 -25.12 -34.82
C LEU A 500 1.05 -25.27 -36.32
N LEU A 501 1.54 -24.22 -36.98
CA LEU A 501 1.87 -24.23 -38.41
C LEU A 501 2.99 -25.22 -38.73
N GLU A 502 4.03 -25.27 -37.90
CA GLU A 502 5.09 -26.28 -38.05
C GLU A 502 4.56 -27.69 -37.81
N MET A 503 3.73 -27.88 -36.79
CA MET A 503 3.18 -29.19 -36.45
C MET A 503 2.23 -29.77 -37.52
N PHE A 504 1.42 -28.92 -38.18
CA PHE A 504 0.36 -29.37 -39.10
C PHE A 504 0.65 -29.17 -40.59
N VAL A 505 1.44 -28.16 -40.97
CA VAL A 505 1.54 -27.71 -42.37
C VAL A 505 2.92 -27.98 -42.97
N LEU A 506 4.00 -27.71 -42.22
CA LEU A 506 5.35 -27.74 -42.76
C LEU A 506 6.07 -29.05 -42.40
N PRO A 507 6.36 -29.94 -43.37
CA PRO A 507 7.28 -31.04 -43.17
C PRO A 507 8.72 -30.50 -43.18
N GLY A 508 9.22 -30.07 -42.01
CA GLY A 508 10.57 -29.55 -41.85
C GLY A 508 10.83 -29.15 -40.40
N PHE A 509 12.05 -29.36 -39.90
CA PHE A 509 12.40 -29.12 -38.50
C PHE A 509 13.05 -27.75 -38.31
N GLY A 510 12.47 -26.92 -37.45
CA GLY A 510 13.23 -26.14 -36.48
C GLY A 510 13.00 -24.63 -36.47
N VAL A 511 12.74 -23.98 -37.61
CA VAL A 511 12.71 -22.50 -37.64
C VAL A 511 11.42 -21.95 -37.03
N PHE A 512 10.26 -22.46 -37.45
CA PHE A 512 8.97 -22.02 -36.91
C PHE A 512 8.75 -22.53 -35.48
N GLY A 513 9.30 -23.71 -35.13
CA GLY A 513 9.24 -24.28 -33.80
C GLY A 513 10.06 -23.52 -32.77
N LEU A 514 11.35 -23.33 -33.05
CA LEU A 514 12.23 -22.57 -32.16
C LEU A 514 11.82 -21.10 -32.11
N GLY A 515 11.47 -20.51 -33.25
CA GLY A 515 10.95 -19.15 -33.31
C GLY A 515 9.65 -18.98 -32.52
N GLY A 516 8.68 -19.87 -32.72
CA GLY A 516 7.41 -19.86 -32.01
C GLY A 516 7.57 -20.05 -30.50
N GLY A 517 8.42 -20.99 -30.09
CA GLY A 517 8.75 -21.21 -28.67
C GLY A 517 9.43 -20.00 -28.03
N LEU A 518 10.40 -19.38 -28.71
CA LEU A 518 11.03 -18.14 -28.25
C LEU A 518 10.02 -17.00 -28.11
N LEU A 519 9.10 -16.84 -29.06
CA LEU A 519 8.04 -15.83 -28.99
C LEU A 519 7.11 -16.06 -27.79
N VAL A 520 6.73 -17.31 -27.50
CA VAL A 520 5.93 -17.67 -26.31
C VAL A 520 6.68 -17.31 -25.03
N ILE A 521 7.94 -17.74 -24.90
CA ILE A 521 8.75 -17.45 -23.70
C ILE A 521 8.95 -15.95 -23.53
N ALA A 522 9.32 -15.24 -24.60
CA ALA A 522 9.49 -13.79 -24.57
C ALA A 522 8.20 -13.07 -24.17
N SER A 523 7.04 -13.53 -24.66
CA SER A 523 5.75 -12.97 -24.29
C SER A 523 5.46 -13.12 -22.79
N LEU A 524 5.69 -14.30 -22.23
CA LEU A 524 5.45 -14.55 -20.80
C LEU A 524 6.39 -13.72 -19.92
N ILE A 525 7.66 -13.58 -20.32
CA ILE A 525 8.63 -12.73 -19.61
C ILE A 525 8.16 -11.28 -19.64
N LEU A 526 7.83 -10.75 -20.83
CA LEU A 526 7.39 -9.38 -21.01
C LEU A 526 6.08 -9.09 -20.28
N ALA A 527 5.11 -10.01 -20.27
CA ALA A 527 3.86 -9.83 -19.54
C ALA A 527 4.04 -9.67 -18.02
N SER A 528 5.15 -10.19 -17.48
CA SER A 528 5.49 -10.16 -16.06
C SER A 528 6.30 -8.91 -15.65
N GLN A 529 6.59 -7.99 -16.57
CA GLN A 529 7.43 -6.81 -16.32
C GLN A 529 7.00 -5.60 -17.16
N THR A 530 7.39 -4.39 -16.75
CA THR A 530 6.98 -3.15 -17.43
C THR A 530 7.99 -2.63 -18.46
N PHE A 531 9.07 -3.37 -18.72
CA PHE A 531 10.20 -2.95 -19.54
C PHE A 531 10.65 -4.09 -20.46
N VAL A 532 11.32 -3.74 -21.56
CA VAL A 532 11.86 -4.74 -22.51
C VAL A 532 13.29 -5.13 -22.11
N VAL A 533 14.15 -4.15 -21.86
CA VAL A 533 15.55 -4.34 -21.46
C VAL A 533 15.76 -3.64 -20.11
N PRO A 534 16.37 -4.32 -19.11
CA PRO A 534 16.60 -3.72 -17.80
C PRO A 534 17.76 -2.71 -17.85
N HIS A 535 17.55 -1.54 -17.24
CA HIS A 535 18.55 -0.47 -17.15
C HIS A 535 18.89 -0.09 -15.70
N ASN A 536 17.96 -0.30 -14.77
CA ASN A 536 18.14 0.05 -13.35
C ASN A 536 18.08 -1.18 -12.42
N PRO A 537 18.55 -1.07 -11.16
CA PRO A 537 18.61 -2.20 -10.22
C PRO A 537 17.25 -2.86 -9.96
N TYR A 538 16.16 -2.09 -9.92
CA TYR A 538 14.81 -2.63 -9.75
C TYR A 538 14.41 -3.50 -10.94
N GLN A 539 14.66 -3.03 -12.16
CA GLN A 539 14.36 -3.77 -13.39
C GLN A 539 15.17 -5.07 -13.46
N PHE A 540 16.45 -5.07 -13.05
CA PHE A 540 17.24 -6.30 -12.96
C PHE A 540 16.64 -7.29 -11.96
N ALA A 541 16.25 -6.83 -10.76
CA ALA A 541 15.61 -7.68 -9.77
C ALA A 541 14.25 -8.22 -10.26
N GLN A 542 13.46 -7.42 -10.96
CA GLN A 542 12.18 -7.84 -11.54
C GLN A 542 12.38 -8.88 -12.64
N LEU A 543 13.34 -8.68 -13.55
CA LEU A 543 13.67 -9.65 -14.60
C LEU A 543 14.05 -11.00 -13.99
N GLN A 544 14.89 -11.00 -12.95
CA GLN A 544 15.26 -12.22 -12.23
C GLN A 544 14.04 -12.93 -11.64
N LYS A 545 13.11 -12.20 -11.01
CA LYS A 545 11.86 -12.77 -10.48
C LYS A 545 10.98 -13.36 -11.59
N SER A 546 10.81 -12.66 -12.71
CA SER A 546 10.05 -13.16 -13.87
C SER A 546 10.66 -14.43 -14.44
N LEU A 547 11.99 -14.48 -14.60
CA LEU A 547 12.72 -15.67 -15.06
C LEU A 547 12.58 -16.85 -14.08
N LEU A 548 12.66 -16.60 -12.77
CA LEU A 548 12.45 -17.64 -11.75
C LEU A 548 11.02 -18.17 -11.75
N THR A 549 10.03 -17.30 -11.95
CA THR A 549 8.62 -17.68 -12.01
C THR A 549 8.34 -18.57 -13.22
N ILE A 550 8.80 -18.16 -14.40
CA ILE A 550 8.62 -18.91 -15.66
C ILE A 550 9.48 -20.18 -15.66
N GLY A 551 10.73 -20.09 -15.18
CA GLY A 551 11.62 -21.23 -15.03
C GLY A 551 11.07 -22.26 -14.03
N GLY A 552 10.52 -21.80 -12.90
CA GLY A 552 9.82 -22.64 -11.93
C GLY A 552 8.60 -23.33 -12.52
N ALA A 553 7.77 -22.60 -13.27
CA ALA A 553 6.65 -23.17 -14.02
C ALA A 553 7.12 -24.22 -15.05
N GLY A 554 8.23 -23.95 -15.76
CA GLY A 554 8.84 -24.86 -16.72
C GLY A 554 9.39 -26.14 -16.08
N VAL A 555 10.10 -26.03 -14.96
CA VAL A 555 10.59 -27.19 -14.19
C VAL A 555 9.41 -28.00 -13.66
N GLY A 556 8.39 -27.34 -13.11
CA GLY A 556 7.15 -27.97 -12.67
C GLY A 556 6.44 -28.70 -13.81
N PHE A 557 6.38 -28.07 -14.99
CA PHE A 557 5.85 -28.67 -16.21
C PHE A 557 6.64 -29.92 -16.61
N VAL A 558 7.98 -29.87 -16.66
CA VAL A 558 8.81 -31.04 -17.00
C VAL A 558 8.61 -32.17 -16.00
N ALA A 559 8.60 -31.87 -14.71
CA ALA A 559 8.35 -32.87 -13.66
C ALA A 559 6.95 -33.50 -13.80
N ALA A 560 5.93 -32.68 -14.06
CA ALA A 560 4.57 -33.14 -14.30
C ALA A 560 4.47 -33.97 -15.58
N ALA A 561 5.10 -33.55 -16.69
CA ALA A 561 5.13 -34.30 -17.94
C ALA A 561 5.86 -35.66 -17.79
N MET A 562 6.96 -35.70 -17.03
CA MET A 562 7.66 -36.95 -16.70
C MET A 562 6.82 -37.87 -15.81
N ALA A 563 6.14 -37.32 -14.80
CA ALA A 563 5.23 -38.08 -13.95
C ALA A 563 4.03 -38.62 -14.75
N LEU A 564 3.43 -37.78 -15.59
CA LEU A 564 2.38 -38.16 -16.53
C LEU A 564 2.88 -39.28 -17.44
N ARG A 565 4.03 -39.16 -18.11
CA ARG A 565 4.58 -40.23 -18.94
C ARG A 565 4.82 -41.54 -18.17
N LYS A 566 5.23 -41.47 -16.90
CA LYS A 566 5.51 -42.64 -16.05
C LYS A 566 4.23 -43.28 -15.49
N TRP A 567 3.19 -42.49 -15.22
CA TRP A 567 1.99 -42.92 -14.48
C TRP A 567 0.73 -43.03 -15.36
N LEU A 568 0.61 -42.28 -16.46
CA LEU A 568 -0.51 -42.39 -17.43
C LEU A 568 -0.72 -43.82 -17.94
N PRO A 569 0.33 -44.58 -18.31
CA PRO A 569 0.15 -45.94 -18.84
C PRO A 569 -0.54 -46.89 -17.83
N LYS A 570 -0.59 -46.52 -16.55
CA LYS A 570 -1.20 -47.32 -15.47
C LYS A 570 -2.57 -46.79 -15.02
N ALA A 571 -3.03 -45.66 -15.54
CA ALA A 571 -4.29 -45.04 -15.13
C ALA A 571 -5.47 -45.62 -15.95
N PRO A 572 -6.46 -46.26 -15.30
CA PRO A 572 -7.49 -47.06 -15.99
C PRO A 572 -8.50 -46.27 -16.82
N VAL A 573 -8.61 -44.95 -16.62
CA VAL A 573 -9.56 -44.07 -17.34
C VAL A 573 -8.94 -43.42 -18.59
N LEU A 574 -7.61 -43.26 -18.64
CA LEU A 574 -6.90 -42.61 -19.75
C LEU A 574 -6.19 -43.59 -20.70
N SER A 575 -6.03 -44.86 -20.33
CA SER A 575 -5.45 -45.90 -21.20
C SER A 575 -6.30 -46.19 -22.44
N GLN A 576 -7.57 -45.79 -22.46
CA GLN A 576 -8.45 -45.87 -23.63
C GLN A 576 -8.20 -44.76 -24.66
N MET A 577 -7.46 -43.71 -24.30
CA MET A 577 -7.17 -42.54 -25.17
C MET A 577 -5.79 -42.61 -25.83
N PHE A 578 -4.94 -43.55 -25.41
CA PHE A 578 -3.63 -43.81 -26.00
C PHE A 578 -3.59 -45.24 -26.55
N LEU A 579 -3.49 -45.40 -27.87
CA LEU A 579 -2.96 -46.65 -28.41
C LEU A 579 -1.47 -46.71 -28.05
N ALA A 580 -1.14 -47.42 -26.97
CA ALA A 580 0.23 -47.78 -26.69
C ALA A 580 0.75 -48.64 -27.85
N PRO A 581 1.84 -48.26 -28.53
CA PRO A 581 2.59 -49.20 -29.34
C PRO A 581 3.01 -50.35 -28.40
N PRO A 582 2.83 -51.62 -28.80
CA PRO A 582 3.30 -52.72 -27.96
C PRO A 582 4.80 -52.55 -27.75
N GLU A 583 5.25 -52.59 -26.50
CA GLU A 583 6.67 -52.54 -26.12
C GLU A 583 7.03 -53.78 -25.28
N GLY A 584 8.26 -54.28 -25.47
CA GLY A 584 8.79 -55.44 -24.75
C GLY A 584 8.40 -56.78 -25.37
N GLU A 585 8.13 -57.79 -24.54
CA GLU A 585 7.82 -59.16 -24.99
C GLU A 585 6.67 -59.25 -25.99
N GLU A 586 5.71 -58.32 -25.97
CA GLU A 586 4.60 -58.29 -26.94
C GLU A 586 5.04 -57.79 -28.32
N ALA A 587 5.90 -56.76 -28.38
CA ALA A 587 6.55 -56.32 -29.61
C ALA A 587 7.50 -57.40 -30.15
N GLU A 588 8.23 -58.06 -29.25
CA GLU A 588 9.12 -59.17 -29.55
C GLU A 588 8.34 -60.43 -29.97
N ARG A 589 7.14 -60.67 -29.44
CA ARG A 589 6.24 -61.77 -29.83
C ARG A 589 5.55 -61.47 -31.16
N ILE A 590 5.21 -60.22 -31.44
CA ILE A 590 4.69 -59.77 -32.74
C ILE A 590 5.82 -59.86 -33.79
N ARG A 591 7.02 -59.33 -33.51
CA ARG A 591 8.22 -59.53 -34.35
C ARG A 591 8.60 -61.00 -34.49
N ARG A 592 8.57 -61.81 -33.42
CA ARG A 592 8.83 -63.26 -33.52
C ARG A 592 7.76 -63.97 -34.32
N ARG A 593 6.48 -63.58 -34.23
CA ARG A 593 5.42 -64.10 -35.10
C ARG A 593 5.67 -63.74 -36.57
N GLU A 594 6.20 -62.55 -36.85
CA GLU A 594 6.58 -62.13 -38.20
C GLU A 594 7.90 -62.75 -38.70
N VAL A 595 8.85 -63.05 -37.80
CA VAL A 595 10.16 -63.65 -38.10
C VAL A 595 10.11 -65.18 -38.16
N LEU A 596 9.13 -65.84 -37.54
CA LEU A 596 8.93 -67.31 -37.60
C LEU A 596 8.38 -67.81 -38.95
N ALA A 597 8.08 -66.90 -39.87
CA ALA A 597 7.62 -67.22 -41.21
C ALA A 597 8.80 -67.22 -42.19
N ASP A 598 9.81 -68.07 -41.95
CA ASP A 598 10.83 -68.34 -42.95
C ASP A 598 10.22 -69.24 -44.04
N TYR A 599 9.70 -68.61 -45.10
CA TYR A 599 9.11 -69.29 -46.25
C TYR A 599 10.14 -69.69 -47.30
N SER A 600 11.45 -69.66 -46.97
CA SER A 600 12.51 -70.03 -47.90
C SER A 600 12.34 -71.46 -48.43
N ASP A 601 11.71 -72.33 -47.65
CA ASP A 601 11.36 -73.71 -48.04
C ASP A 601 10.27 -73.78 -49.14
N LEU A 602 9.53 -72.71 -49.36
CA LEU A 602 8.51 -72.63 -50.41
C LEU A 602 9.07 -72.17 -51.76
N LEU A 603 10.32 -71.72 -51.84
CA LEU A 603 10.91 -71.22 -53.08
C LEU A 603 10.91 -72.33 -54.15
N GLY A 604 10.28 -72.06 -55.31
CA GLY A 604 10.07 -73.03 -56.38
C GLY A 604 8.86 -73.96 -56.23
N SER A 605 8.17 -73.96 -55.08
CA SER A 605 6.97 -74.76 -54.87
C SER A 605 5.78 -74.26 -55.70
N ILE A 606 4.94 -75.20 -56.15
CA ILE A 606 3.67 -74.93 -56.83
C ILE A 606 2.53 -75.03 -55.81
N GLY A 607 1.60 -74.10 -55.86
CA GLY A 607 0.42 -74.05 -55.02
C GLY A 607 -0.78 -73.50 -55.77
N THR A 608 -1.90 -73.35 -55.06
CA THR A 608 -3.16 -72.89 -55.64
C THR A 608 -3.66 -71.65 -54.92
N THR A 609 -4.07 -70.61 -55.66
CA THR A 609 -4.63 -69.39 -55.05
C THR A 609 -5.98 -69.68 -54.37
N THR A 610 -6.15 -69.19 -53.14
CA THR A 610 -7.41 -69.30 -52.39
C THR A 610 -8.24 -68.01 -52.42
N THR A 611 -7.59 -66.88 -52.70
CA THR A 611 -8.21 -65.61 -53.06
C THR A 611 -7.63 -65.13 -54.38
N GLN A 612 -8.32 -64.22 -55.07
CA GLN A 612 -7.72 -63.52 -56.21
C GLN A 612 -6.54 -62.66 -55.73
N LEU A 613 -5.47 -62.57 -56.53
CA LEU A 613 -4.29 -61.76 -56.24
C LEU A 613 -4.33 -60.46 -57.04
N THR A 614 -4.43 -59.31 -56.37
CA THR A 614 -4.43 -57.96 -56.97
C THR A 614 -3.76 -56.89 -56.10
N PRO A 615 -2.43 -56.82 -56.04
CA PRO A 615 -1.46 -57.88 -56.32
C PRO A 615 -1.29 -58.84 -55.13
N SER A 616 -1.88 -58.54 -53.96
CA SER A 616 -1.78 -59.39 -52.76
C SER A 616 -2.99 -60.29 -52.60
N GLY A 617 -2.79 -61.45 -51.98
CA GLY A 617 -3.85 -62.38 -51.58
C GLY A 617 -3.27 -63.64 -50.94
N LYS A 618 -4.01 -64.75 -50.92
CA LYS A 618 -3.60 -65.98 -50.24
C LYS A 618 -3.49 -67.14 -51.21
N ALA A 619 -2.40 -67.90 -51.13
CA ALA A 619 -2.23 -69.17 -51.85
C ALA A 619 -1.92 -70.31 -50.89
N ARG A 620 -2.31 -71.53 -51.28
CA ARG A 620 -2.10 -72.75 -50.53
C ARG A 620 -0.96 -73.56 -51.16
N PHE A 621 0.07 -73.86 -50.39
CA PHE A 621 1.19 -74.72 -50.77
C PHE A 621 1.19 -75.95 -49.86
N GLY A 622 0.77 -77.11 -50.38
CA GLY A 622 0.51 -78.30 -49.58
C GLY A 622 -0.56 -78.05 -48.51
N SER A 623 -0.22 -78.23 -47.23
CA SER A 623 -1.13 -77.95 -46.10
C SER A 623 -1.09 -76.49 -45.61
N ARG A 624 -0.14 -75.67 -46.09
CA ARG A 624 0.10 -74.30 -45.58
C ARG A 624 -0.66 -73.27 -46.42
N LEU A 625 -1.33 -72.33 -45.74
CA LEU A 625 -1.98 -71.17 -46.36
C LEU A 625 -1.10 -69.94 -46.08
N VAL A 626 -0.65 -69.27 -47.13
CA VAL A 626 0.36 -68.20 -47.05
C VAL A 626 -0.12 -66.96 -47.78
N ASP A 627 0.17 -65.78 -47.21
CA ASP A 627 -0.03 -64.49 -47.88
C ASP A 627 1.05 -64.32 -48.97
N VAL A 628 0.60 -64.14 -50.20
CA VAL A 628 1.46 -64.04 -51.39
C VAL A 628 1.17 -62.74 -52.15
N VAL A 629 2.17 -62.28 -52.88
CA VAL A 629 2.07 -61.14 -53.79
C VAL A 629 2.40 -61.61 -55.20
N SER A 630 1.54 -61.31 -56.17
CA SER A 630 1.85 -61.59 -57.58
C SER A 630 2.97 -60.67 -58.08
N ASP A 631 3.79 -61.17 -59.01
CA ASP A 631 4.83 -60.38 -59.68
C ASP A 631 4.23 -59.47 -60.77
N GLY A 632 3.23 -58.66 -60.40
CA GLY A 632 2.58 -57.67 -61.26
C GLY A 632 1.28 -58.15 -61.93
N ASP A 633 1.07 -59.46 -62.08
CA ASP A 633 -0.10 -60.01 -62.78
C ASP A 633 -1.33 -60.16 -61.87
N LEU A 634 -2.52 -59.98 -62.44
CA LEU A 634 -3.78 -60.32 -61.77
C LEU A 634 -4.00 -61.83 -61.88
N ILE A 635 -3.97 -62.54 -60.75
CA ILE A 635 -4.12 -64.00 -60.74
C ILE A 635 -5.47 -64.37 -60.11
N PRO A 636 -6.39 -65.04 -60.83
CA PRO A 636 -7.71 -65.37 -60.32
C PRO A 636 -7.65 -66.40 -59.19
N ARG A 637 -8.75 -66.54 -58.44
CA ARG A 637 -8.91 -67.57 -57.40
C ARG A 637 -8.89 -68.97 -58.03
N ASN A 638 -8.31 -69.94 -57.34
CA ASN A 638 -8.12 -71.33 -57.76
C ASN A 638 -7.16 -71.52 -58.97
N ALA A 639 -6.27 -70.57 -59.23
CA ALA A 639 -5.22 -70.71 -60.23
C ALA A 639 -3.96 -71.32 -59.62
N GLU A 640 -3.22 -72.13 -60.41
CA GLU A 640 -1.90 -72.61 -60.00
C GLU A 640 -0.85 -71.49 -60.06
N VAL A 641 -0.01 -71.43 -59.04
CA VAL A 641 1.03 -70.42 -58.89
C VAL A 641 2.33 -71.04 -58.39
N ARG A 642 3.46 -70.55 -58.90
CA ARG A 642 4.81 -70.93 -58.44
C ARG A 642 5.45 -69.80 -57.67
N VAL A 643 6.09 -70.12 -56.54
CA VAL A 643 6.89 -69.16 -55.78
C VAL A 643 8.18 -68.84 -56.54
N VAL A 644 8.33 -67.58 -56.94
CA VAL A 644 9.49 -67.08 -57.71
C VAL A 644 10.53 -66.37 -56.84
N ALA A 645 10.12 -65.81 -55.71
CA ALA A 645 11.04 -65.20 -54.74
C ALA A 645 10.43 -65.21 -53.34
N VAL A 646 11.30 -65.29 -52.33
CA VAL A 646 10.92 -65.17 -50.91
C VAL A 646 11.80 -64.10 -50.28
N TYR A 647 11.16 -63.07 -49.73
CA TYR A 647 11.81 -61.98 -49.01
C TYR A 647 11.30 -61.98 -47.56
N GLY A 648 11.87 -62.85 -46.72
CA GLY A 648 11.40 -63.05 -45.35
C GLY A 648 9.94 -63.49 -45.31
N ASN A 649 9.06 -62.64 -44.76
CA ASN A 649 7.62 -62.91 -44.67
C ASN A 649 6.84 -62.63 -45.98
N ARG A 650 7.49 -62.15 -47.04
CA ARG A 650 6.86 -61.84 -48.34
C ARG A 650 7.19 -62.90 -49.38
N VAL A 651 6.17 -63.66 -49.79
CA VAL A 651 6.27 -64.68 -50.84
C VAL A 651 5.75 -64.11 -52.16
N VAL A 652 6.61 -64.06 -53.19
CA VAL A 652 6.26 -63.57 -54.52
C VAL A 652 5.94 -64.74 -55.43
N VAL A 653 4.81 -64.69 -56.14
CA VAL A 653 4.33 -65.77 -56.99
C VAL A 653 4.06 -65.30 -58.42
N LYS A 654 4.22 -66.22 -59.37
CA LYS A 654 3.73 -66.09 -60.75
C LYS A 654 2.74 -67.21 -61.07
N GLN A 655 1.83 -66.96 -62.00
CA GLN A 655 0.94 -68.00 -62.50
C GLN A 655 1.80 -69.13 -63.11
N ALA A 656 1.50 -70.37 -62.75
CA ALA A 656 2.19 -71.52 -63.32
C ALA A 656 1.66 -71.73 -64.75
N ASP A 657 2.53 -71.61 -65.75
CA ASP A 657 2.18 -71.95 -67.13
C ASP A 657 1.96 -73.47 -67.23
N GLU A 658 0.81 -73.89 -67.77
CA GLU A 658 0.60 -75.26 -68.21
C GLU A 658 1.56 -75.54 -69.38
N SER A 659 2.36 -76.62 -69.26
CA SER A 659 3.29 -77.21 -70.25
C SER A 659 4.63 -76.49 -70.54
N GLN A 660 5.72 -77.18 -70.17
CA GLN A 660 6.44 -77.92 -71.20
C GLN A 660 5.95 -79.37 -71.20
#